data_AF-A0A9W6W1X4-F1
#
_entry.id   AF-A0A9W6W1X4-F1
#
_cell.length_a   1.000
_cell.length_b   1.000
_cell.length_c   1.000
_cell.angle_alpha   90.00
_cell.angle_beta   90.00
_cell.angle_gamma   90.00
#
_symmetry.space_group_name_H-M   'P 1'
#
loop_
_entity.id
_entity.type
_entity.pdbx_description
1 polymer ?
#
loop_
_entity_poly.entity_id
_entity_poly.type
_entity_poly.pdbx_seq_one_letter_code
_entity_poly.pdbx_strand_id
1 'polypeptide(L)'
;MSGSRTRTTALCAALALAGTLASAMPAHAFAGRRPVVQRIRSSGTTELTSGWAIRSSADTRDTGAEISQPDYSTKDWLPLSRPETLMAGLLENGRYPNIFDNDTMAKVPAKQFDVNWWYREQLTVHPRKDGRTFLVLNGVSGKADLWINGQKIAGGAQLQGSYARLEYDITPYVRDGANAIALDVSRNDADITKFDTPMRYLTQNQVDWNPMAPDQNTGLQYAPQIVQEGPVSVRNAHVLQDDAPDLSTADLTVKADVRNNTGSAQRVVVSGTVTHGSTRVAFKATVTVPAHATRTVAITKADCPGLHLEHPAVWWPYQMGDQPLYHLALDASVAGAVSSAAAEDFGIRTVKSRLTKPVPGETHGKDGYRQFIVNGKPLVIRGAGWSPDLFLRYSPSNVSDQISYIRNMGLNAVRFEGNFPPDDMFAQLDRAGVLAMPGWQCCALWESKSSTWSDDVKANASNQAGTMAERLRDHPSVFTFFQGSDDAPDAEKEALFLKAFTQADFRLPQVAAAEYKSSPKLGPAGTKEGGYNYFPPSALWNNRRETVNTDDPTLSMTGSAWGFDTEVSTGNTIPTQDSLNRFLTPDEQKKIWDPATAQGQTAGQDMYHTFFYADYTRLSRMGVYNTPLWHRYGPWKDAGSYQKTVQIGEYEVTRAQFESYIGNSTDKANPSTGIIYWMLNKAWPSLQWSMYGSDFDQPGVYFGAKKANEPVHVMYSYDDGSIKVANLTGARQDGLRATAQIIDLDGKVRATATAPVGALGSQDVRTVLHPKVPAGISKTYFEKLTLTRGSEVVSRNVYWLSTKADQVDWPKTHAPGQYTPSNGFAVFQKDGYADLTGLHALKPADIRVSATTHREGREMVTSVTVRNVGHGGTPALFTRADLFAGGKQVLPIRWSDNDVTLWPGEQQTITARYSATPAKPDVRVNGFNVPDQTRHTG
;
A
#
# COMPACT_ATOMS: atom_id res chain seq x y z
N MET A 1 61.49 -29.53 -29.69
CA MET A 1 62.14 -29.54 -31.02
C MET A 1 61.24 -28.81 -31.99
N SER A 2 61.81 -27.77 -32.64
CA SER A 2 61.42 -27.07 -33.89
C SER A 2 59.94 -26.79 -34.16
N GLY A 3 59.50 -25.56 -34.48
CA GLY A 3 60.23 -24.44 -35.02
C GLY A 3 59.28 -23.64 -35.92
N SER A 4 59.33 -22.32 -35.80
CA SER A 4 58.58 -21.34 -36.57
C SER A 4 58.96 -21.32 -38.06
N ARG A 5 58.05 -20.92 -38.97
CA ARG A 5 58.17 -19.67 -39.80
C ARG A 5 57.21 -19.57 -41.01
N THR A 6 56.46 -18.47 -41.01
CA THR A 6 56.16 -17.47 -42.08
C THR A 6 55.44 -17.81 -43.40
N ARG A 7 54.29 -17.09 -43.58
CA ARG A 7 53.85 -16.15 -44.67
C ARG A 7 53.80 -16.69 -46.12
N THR A 8 52.81 -16.45 -46.98
CA THR A 8 51.97 -15.25 -47.24
C THR A 8 50.85 -15.60 -48.28
N THR A 9 49.63 -15.03 -48.13
CA THR A 9 48.65 -14.53 -49.16
C THR A 9 48.25 -15.40 -50.38
N ALA A 10 46.99 -15.51 -50.86
CA ALA A 10 45.80 -14.65 -50.82
C ALA A 10 44.47 -15.39 -51.18
N LEU A 11 43.36 -14.83 -50.68
CA LEU A 11 41.96 -14.78 -51.18
C LEU A 11 41.26 -16.02 -51.78
N CYS A 12 40.17 -16.46 -51.13
CA CYS A 12 38.79 -16.29 -51.64
C CYS A 12 37.74 -16.69 -50.58
N ALA A 13 36.50 -16.25 -50.79
CA ALA A 13 35.56 -15.82 -49.75
C ALA A 13 34.61 -16.88 -49.17
N ALA A 14 34.12 -16.54 -47.97
CA ALA A 14 32.76 -16.68 -47.42
C ALA A 14 32.20 -18.07 -47.07
N LEU A 15 32.10 -18.35 -45.77
CA LEU A 15 30.84 -18.54 -45.02
C LEU A 15 31.15 -18.91 -43.56
N ALA A 16 30.79 -18.05 -42.61
CA ALA A 16 30.71 -18.43 -41.20
C ALA A 16 29.67 -17.57 -40.47
N LEU A 17 28.67 -18.25 -39.92
CA LEU A 17 27.79 -17.77 -38.87
C LEU A 17 28.64 -17.22 -37.71
N ALA A 18 28.37 -15.99 -37.30
CA ALA A 18 28.84 -15.47 -36.03
C ALA A 18 27.62 -15.22 -35.13
N GLY A 19 27.51 -16.03 -34.09
CA GLY A 19 26.57 -15.84 -33.00
C GLY A 19 26.85 -14.52 -32.27
N THR A 20 25.81 -13.71 -32.14
CA THR A 20 25.81 -12.51 -31.30
C THR A 20 25.72 -12.94 -29.83
N LEU A 21 26.85 -12.86 -29.13
CA LEU A 21 26.90 -12.82 -27.67
C LEU A 21 26.22 -11.52 -27.20
N ALA A 22 24.95 -11.62 -26.83
CA ALA A 22 24.28 -10.60 -26.05
C ALA A 22 24.88 -10.61 -24.63
N SER A 23 25.60 -9.54 -24.29
CA SER A 23 26.03 -9.26 -22.93
C SER A 23 24.79 -8.96 -22.07
N ALA A 24 24.24 -10.00 -21.46
CA ALA A 24 23.23 -9.91 -20.43
C ALA A 24 23.84 -9.18 -19.21
N MET A 25 23.32 -8.01 -18.87
CA MET A 25 23.45 -7.49 -17.52
C MET A 25 22.81 -8.50 -16.56
N PRO A 26 23.45 -8.85 -15.43
CA PRO A 26 22.91 -9.86 -14.54
C PRO A 26 21.62 -9.32 -13.91
N ALA A 27 20.49 -9.85 -14.38
CA ALA A 27 19.27 -9.88 -13.59
C ALA A 27 19.65 -10.53 -12.26
N HIS A 28 19.73 -9.74 -11.20
CA HIS A 28 19.91 -10.25 -9.86
C HIS A 28 18.62 -11.01 -9.52
N ALA A 29 18.64 -12.31 -9.80
CA ALA A 29 17.62 -13.23 -9.37
C ALA A 29 17.63 -13.23 -7.85
N PHE A 30 16.70 -12.50 -7.24
CA PHE A 30 16.32 -12.69 -5.84
C PHE A 30 15.62 -14.07 -5.71
N ALA A 31 16.38 -15.14 -5.92
CA ALA A 31 16.03 -16.48 -5.46
C ALA A 31 16.41 -16.57 -3.97
N GLY A 32 15.81 -15.69 -3.15
CA GLY A 32 15.85 -15.85 -1.72
C GLY A 32 15.03 -17.08 -1.36
N ARG A 33 15.66 -18.08 -0.71
CA ARG A 33 14.93 -19.02 0.15
C ARG A 33 13.91 -18.19 0.92
N ARG A 34 12.61 -18.52 0.87
CA ARG A 34 11.65 -17.97 1.85
C ARG A 34 12.31 -18.17 3.21
N PRO A 35 12.72 -17.11 3.93
CA PRO A 35 13.00 -17.27 5.33
C PRO A 35 11.69 -17.80 5.88
N VAL A 36 11.72 -18.97 6.51
CA VAL A 36 10.64 -19.32 7.42
C VAL A 36 10.59 -18.14 8.37
N VAL A 37 9.44 -17.48 8.47
CA VAL A 37 9.19 -16.47 9.50
C VAL A 37 9.42 -17.19 10.82
N GLN A 38 10.62 -17.10 11.37
CA GLN A 38 10.77 -17.22 12.80
C GLN A 38 10.12 -15.96 13.31
N ARG A 39 8.82 -16.03 13.63
CA ARG A 39 8.22 -15.07 14.54
C ARG A 39 9.20 -14.98 15.69
N ILE A 40 9.69 -13.79 15.95
CA ILE A 40 10.73 -13.62 16.92
C ILE A 40 10.06 -13.77 18.29
N ARG A 41 10.03 -15.01 18.75
CA ARG A 41 9.31 -15.43 19.95
C ARG A 41 10.27 -15.37 21.11
N SER A 42 9.88 -14.67 22.16
CA SER A 42 10.46 -14.96 23.47
C SER A 42 10.28 -16.45 23.77
N SER A 43 11.31 -17.09 24.33
CA SER A 43 11.29 -18.50 24.72
C SER A 43 10.23 -18.74 25.81
N GLY A 44 8.97 -18.98 25.41
CA GLY A 44 7.84 -19.10 26.32
C GLY A 44 6.51 -18.50 25.82
N THR A 45 6.50 -17.82 24.66
CA THR A 45 5.26 -17.28 24.07
C THR A 45 4.60 -18.27 23.13
N THR A 46 3.32 -18.55 23.35
CA THR A 46 2.45 -19.35 22.49
C THR A 46 1.27 -18.50 22.02
N GLU A 47 1.03 -18.47 20.70
CA GLU A 47 -0.12 -17.77 20.13
C GLU A 47 -1.29 -18.72 19.98
N LEU A 48 -2.44 -18.30 20.50
CA LEU A 48 -3.66 -19.10 20.58
C LEU A 48 -4.40 -19.01 19.25
N THR A 49 -3.91 -19.74 18.26
CA THR A 49 -4.36 -19.64 16.86
C THR A 49 -5.40 -20.68 16.45
N SER A 50 -5.79 -21.59 17.34
CA SER A 50 -6.71 -22.69 17.04
C SER A 50 -7.57 -23.03 18.25
N GLY A 51 -8.66 -23.77 18.05
CA GLY A 51 -9.50 -24.26 19.16
C GLY A 51 -10.51 -23.24 19.69
N TRP A 52 -10.65 -22.11 18.99
CA TRP A 52 -11.65 -21.10 19.28
C TRP A 52 -13.03 -21.52 18.75
N ALA A 53 -14.08 -21.08 19.44
CA ALA A 53 -15.44 -21.17 18.98
C ALA A 53 -16.24 -19.95 19.43
N ILE A 54 -17.30 -19.62 18.68
CA ILE A 54 -18.19 -18.48 18.97
C ILE A 54 -19.65 -18.88 19.15
N ARG A 55 -20.36 -18.12 19.97
CA ARG A 55 -21.81 -18.23 20.16
C ARG A 55 -22.45 -16.89 20.53
N SER A 56 -23.63 -16.63 19.99
CA SER A 56 -24.42 -15.45 20.39
C SER A 56 -24.79 -15.54 21.86
N SER A 57 -24.65 -14.44 22.60
CA SER A 57 -25.16 -14.34 23.97
C SER A 57 -26.70 -14.45 24.05
N ALA A 58 -27.42 -14.27 22.94
CA ALA A 58 -28.86 -14.51 22.90
C ALA A 58 -29.23 -16.00 22.96
N ASP A 59 -28.32 -16.87 22.52
CA ASP A 59 -28.54 -18.32 22.41
C ASP A 59 -27.99 -19.10 23.60
N THR A 60 -27.41 -18.43 24.61
CA THR A 60 -26.96 -19.05 25.86
C THR A 60 -27.33 -18.17 27.05
N ARG A 61 -27.74 -18.80 28.16
CA ARG A 61 -28.02 -18.12 29.43
C ARG A 61 -26.94 -18.37 30.48
N ASP A 62 -25.93 -19.16 30.14
CA ASP A 62 -24.84 -19.51 31.03
C ASP A 62 -24.00 -18.25 31.31
N THR A 63 -23.52 -18.15 32.55
CA THR A 63 -22.67 -17.05 32.99
C THR A 63 -21.25 -17.19 32.45
N GLY A 64 -20.48 -16.09 32.42
CA GLY A 64 -19.06 -16.16 32.09
C GLY A 64 -18.25 -17.10 33.00
N ALA A 65 -18.71 -17.29 34.24
CA ALA A 65 -18.11 -18.23 35.18
C ALA A 65 -18.34 -19.70 34.78
N GLU A 66 -19.49 -20.02 34.18
CA GLU A 66 -19.82 -21.36 33.67
C GLU A 66 -19.15 -21.60 32.32
N ILE A 67 -19.23 -20.64 31.40
CA ILE A 67 -18.67 -20.75 30.04
C ILE A 67 -17.15 -20.92 30.07
N SER A 68 -16.45 -20.24 30.98
CA SER A 68 -15.00 -20.34 31.10
C SER A 68 -14.51 -21.57 31.88
N GLN A 69 -15.37 -22.53 32.22
CA GLN A 69 -14.92 -23.80 32.78
C GLN A 69 -14.29 -24.70 31.71
N PRO A 70 -13.19 -25.42 32.02
CA PRO A 70 -12.51 -26.26 31.03
C PRO A 70 -13.35 -27.41 30.46
N ASP A 71 -14.33 -27.90 31.21
CA ASP A 71 -15.25 -28.99 30.83
C ASP A 71 -16.56 -28.50 30.19
N TYR A 72 -16.74 -27.18 30.02
CA TYR A 72 -17.90 -26.60 29.35
C TYR A 72 -18.00 -27.07 27.88
N SER A 73 -19.18 -27.53 27.46
CA SER A 73 -19.41 -28.07 26.12
C SER A 73 -19.64 -26.97 25.08
N THR A 74 -18.83 -26.98 24.01
CA THR A 74 -18.98 -26.09 22.84
C THR A 74 -19.57 -26.80 21.62
N LYS A 75 -20.25 -27.94 21.80
CA LYS A 75 -20.74 -28.77 20.68
C LYS A 75 -21.63 -27.99 19.69
N ASP A 76 -22.43 -27.08 20.20
CA ASP A 76 -23.38 -26.27 19.40
C ASP A 76 -22.83 -24.87 19.08
N TRP A 77 -21.55 -24.62 19.31
CA TRP A 77 -20.88 -23.36 18.98
C TRP A 77 -20.30 -23.44 17.57
N LEU A 78 -20.11 -22.28 16.93
CA LEU A 78 -19.46 -22.23 15.64
C LEU A 78 -17.94 -22.31 15.84
N PRO A 79 -17.25 -23.35 15.35
CA PRO A 79 -15.80 -23.43 15.46
C PRO A 79 -15.14 -22.34 14.63
N LEU A 80 -14.01 -21.81 15.12
CA LEU A 80 -13.19 -20.89 14.37
C LEU A 80 -11.86 -21.52 13.95
N SER A 81 -11.41 -21.23 12.73
CA SER A 81 -10.08 -21.66 12.28
C SER A 81 -8.96 -20.91 13.02
N ARG A 82 -9.27 -19.71 13.51
CA ARG A 82 -8.41 -18.83 14.32
C ARG A 82 -9.28 -17.76 15.01
N PRO A 83 -8.81 -17.07 16.05
CA PRO A 83 -9.52 -15.91 16.59
C PRO A 83 -9.57 -14.79 15.52
N GLU A 84 -10.78 -14.31 15.21
CA GLU A 84 -11.01 -13.27 14.20
C GLU A 84 -12.29 -12.48 14.48
N THR A 85 -12.75 -11.68 13.51
CA THR A 85 -14.02 -10.95 13.62
C THR A 85 -15.20 -11.91 13.56
N LEU A 86 -16.34 -11.46 14.09
CA LEU A 86 -17.57 -12.25 14.13
C LEU A 86 -18.05 -12.57 12.71
N MET A 87 -18.04 -11.59 11.81
CA MET A 87 -18.46 -11.83 10.42
C MET A 87 -17.52 -12.80 9.70
N ALA A 88 -16.21 -12.73 9.93
CA ALA A 88 -15.27 -13.71 9.38
C ALA A 88 -15.60 -15.14 9.85
N GLY A 89 -15.87 -15.31 11.15
CA GLY A 89 -16.31 -16.58 11.74
C GLY A 89 -17.63 -17.12 11.15
N LEU A 90 -18.61 -16.23 10.89
CA LEU A 90 -19.87 -16.62 10.24
C LEU A 90 -19.66 -17.06 8.78
N LEU A 91 -18.75 -16.38 8.06
CA LEU A 91 -18.42 -16.68 6.67
C LEU A 91 -17.69 -18.02 6.53
N GLU A 92 -16.68 -18.30 7.37
CA GLU A 92 -15.96 -19.57 7.30
C GLU A 92 -16.85 -20.78 7.66
N ASN A 93 -17.89 -20.54 8.47
CA ASN A 93 -18.93 -21.54 8.79
C ASN A 93 -20.08 -21.60 7.76
N GLY A 94 -19.92 -20.95 6.59
CA GLY A 94 -20.85 -21.06 5.47
C GLY A 94 -22.21 -20.39 5.66
N ARG A 95 -22.35 -19.45 6.61
CA ARG A 95 -23.63 -18.77 6.88
C ARG A 95 -24.04 -17.80 5.76
N TYR A 96 -23.06 -17.15 5.11
CA TYR A 96 -23.30 -16.18 4.04
C TYR A 96 -22.33 -16.40 2.86
N PRO A 97 -22.51 -17.47 2.06
CA PRO A 97 -21.69 -17.67 0.86
C PRO A 97 -21.88 -16.50 -0.12
N ASN A 98 -20.85 -16.21 -0.91
CA ASN A 98 -20.88 -15.19 -1.96
C ASN A 98 -21.31 -13.79 -1.44
N ILE A 99 -20.83 -13.42 -0.26
CA ILE A 99 -21.20 -12.18 0.43
C ILE A 99 -21.02 -10.91 -0.42
N PHE A 100 -20.08 -10.93 -1.37
CA PHE A 100 -19.77 -9.81 -2.25
C PHE A 100 -20.50 -9.83 -3.60
N ASP A 101 -21.38 -10.81 -3.86
CA ASP A 101 -22.15 -10.83 -5.10
C ASP A 101 -23.27 -9.80 -5.02
N ASN A 102 -23.28 -8.87 -5.97
CA ASN A 102 -24.27 -7.80 -6.09
C ASN A 102 -24.49 -7.08 -4.73
N ASP A 103 -25.73 -7.00 -4.27
CA ASP A 103 -26.12 -6.38 -3.00
C ASP A 103 -26.27 -7.39 -1.84
N THR A 104 -25.71 -8.59 -1.94
CA THR A 104 -25.94 -9.69 -0.98
C THR A 104 -25.55 -9.30 0.45
N MET A 105 -24.45 -8.57 0.63
CA MET A 105 -24.02 -8.12 1.96
C MET A 105 -25.04 -7.22 2.66
N ALA A 106 -25.80 -6.40 1.91
CA ALA A 106 -26.84 -5.54 2.48
C ALA A 106 -28.02 -6.34 3.09
N LYS A 107 -28.13 -7.63 2.75
CA LYS A 107 -29.21 -8.53 3.19
C LYS A 107 -28.84 -9.31 4.45
N VAL A 108 -27.63 -9.15 5.00
CA VAL A 108 -27.22 -9.81 6.25
C VAL A 108 -28.08 -9.30 7.42
N PRO A 109 -28.69 -10.17 8.24
CA PRO A 109 -29.56 -9.73 9.34
C PRO A 109 -28.80 -8.98 10.46
N ALA A 110 -28.83 -7.65 10.43
CA ALA A 110 -28.05 -6.82 11.38
C ALA A 110 -28.36 -7.08 12.87
N LYS A 111 -29.60 -7.48 13.20
CA LYS A 111 -30.04 -7.71 14.59
C LYS A 111 -29.21 -8.74 15.35
N GLN A 112 -28.59 -9.70 14.65
CA GLN A 112 -27.75 -10.71 15.29
C GLN A 112 -26.49 -10.10 15.94
N PHE A 113 -26.12 -8.87 15.55
CA PHE A 113 -24.95 -8.13 16.04
C PHE A 113 -25.30 -7.08 17.11
N ASP A 114 -26.58 -6.96 17.50
CA ASP A 114 -27.03 -6.04 18.55
C ASP A 114 -26.83 -6.61 19.97
N VAL A 115 -26.35 -7.85 20.07
CA VAL A 115 -26.05 -8.55 21.33
C VAL A 115 -24.57 -8.89 21.39
N ASN A 116 -24.06 -9.19 22.59
CA ASN A 116 -22.70 -9.66 22.73
C ASN A 116 -22.51 -11.05 22.12
N TRP A 117 -21.27 -11.40 21.81
CA TRP A 117 -20.89 -12.72 21.35
C TRP A 117 -19.76 -13.28 22.19
N TRP A 118 -19.94 -14.53 22.60
CA TRP A 118 -18.92 -15.27 23.32
C TRP A 118 -17.87 -15.79 22.36
N TYR A 119 -16.60 -15.61 22.71
CA TYR A 119 -15.45 -16.29 22.11
C TYR A 119 -14.83 -17.17 23.18
N ARG A 120 -14.67 -18.47 22.91
CA ARG A 120 -14.13 -19.42 23.88
C ARG A 120 -13.06 -20.31 23.27
N GLU A 121 -12.00 -20.56 24.04
CA GLU A 121 -10.96 -21.54 23.74
C GLU A 121 -10.72 -22.42 24.97
N GLN A 122 -10.56 -23.73 24.76
CA GLN A 122 -10.00 -24.64 25.74
C GLN A 122 -8.54 -24.94 25.37
N LEU A 123 -7.64 -24.81 26.34
CA LEU A 123 -6.21 -24.94 26.15
C LEU A 123 -5.57 -25.75 27.27
N THR A 124 -4.41 -26.32 26.98
CA THR A 124 -3.58 -26.98 27.97
C THR A 124 -2.42 -26.06 28.34
N VAL A 125 -2.28 -25.77 29.64
CA VAL A 125 -1.20 -24.95 30.18
C VAL A 125 -0.41 -25.81 31.16
N HIS A 126 0.92 -25.74 31.06
CA HIS A 126 1.82 -26.37 32.01
C HIS A 126 2.63 -25.26 32.70
N PRO A 127 2.12 -24.64 33.78
CA PRO A 127 2.81 -23.56 34.48
C PRO A 127 4.23 -23.96 34.88
N ARG A 128 5.21 -23.09 34.61
CA ARG A 128 6.59 -23.32 35.07
C ARG A 128 6.62 -23.24 36.59
N LYS A 129 7.35 -24.16 37.23
CA LYS A 129 7.60 -24.09 38.67
C LYS A 129 8.29 -22.76 39.00
N ASP A 130 7.74 -22.02 39.96
CA ASP A 130 8.19 -20.69 40.40
C ASP A 130 8.20 -19.61 39.28
N GLY A 131 7.53 -19.89 38.14
CA GLY A 131 7.38 -18.98 37.02
C GLY A 131 6.08 -18.20 37.03
N ARG A 132 5.93 -17.32 36.04
CA ARG A 132 4.72 -16.53 35.78
C ARG A 132 4.10 -16.91 34.45
N THR A 133 2.78 -16.86 34.39
CA THR A 133 2.00 -17.05 33.16
C THR A 133 1.19 -15.78 32.91
N PHE A 134 1.37 -15.16 31.75
CA PHE A 134 0.64 -13.97 31.34
C PHE A 134 -0.26 -14.28 30.14
N LEU A 135 -1.42 -13.64 30.07
CA LEU A 135 -2.23 -13.53 28.85
C LEU A 135 -2.01 -12.16 28.24
N VAL A 136 -1.58 -12.11 26.98
CA VAL A 136 -1.50 -10.89 26.18
C VAL A 136 -2.66 -10.87 25.20
N LEU A 137 -3.49 -9.83 25.29
CA LEU A 137 -4.61 -9.56 24.39
C LEU A 137 -4.30 -8.31 23.57
N ASN A 138 -4.44 -8.43 22.25
CA ASN A 138 -4.22 -7.34 21.30
C ASN A 138 -5.48 -7.14 20.45
N GLY A 139 -5.83 -5.88 20.21
CA GLY A 139 -6.81 -5.50 19.18
C GLY A 139 -8.20 -6.11 19.32
N VAL A 140 -8.83 -5.86 20.47
CA VAL A 140 -10.28 -6.13 20.63
C VAL A 140 -11.04 -4.97 19.98
N SER A 141 -11.77 -5.28 18.92
CA SER A 141 -12.63 -4.30 18.24
C SER A 141 -13.98 -4.25 18.95
N GLY A 142 -14.18 -3.16 19.70
CA GLY A 142 -15.21 -2.99 20.72
C GLY A 142 -14.60 -3.07 22.11
N LYS A 143 -15.24 -3.85 22.98
CA LYS A 143 -14.72 -4.20 24.31
C LYS A 143 -15.09 -5.62 24.66
N ALA A 144 -14.40 -6.20 25.64
CA ALA A 144 -14.71 -7.54 26.11
C ALA A 144 -14.58 -7.69 27.62
N ASP A 145 -15.39 -8.58 28.20
CA ASP A 145 -15.13 -9.11 29.54
C ASP A 145 -14.31 -10.40 29.43
N LEU A 146 -13.18 -10.47 30.15
CA LEU A 146 -12.28 -11.62 30.14
C LEU A 146 -12.53 -12.55 31.34
N TRP A 147 -12.70 -13.84 31.05
CA TRP A 147 -12.89 -14.89 32.03
C TRP A 147 -11.90 -16.04 31.82
N ILE A 148 -11.38 -16.57 32.93
CA ILE A 148 -10.47 -17.73 32.94
C ILE A 148 -10.90 -18.66 34.07
N ASN A 149 -11.19 -19.92 33.75
CA ASN A 149 -11.52 -20.97 34.72
C ASN A 149 -12.57 -20.55 35.78
N GLY A 150 -13.61 -19.85 35.35
CA GLY A 150 -14.69 -19.36 36.20
C GLY A 150 -14.49 -18.01 36.86
N GLN A 151 -13.31 -17.38 36.70
CA GLN A 151 -12.98 -16.10 37.33
C GLN A 151 -12.96 -14.97 36.30
N LYS A 152 -13.58 -13.83 36.64
CA LYS A 152 -13.51 -12.61 35.83
C LYS A 152 -12.18 -11.91 36.09
N ILE A 153 -11.39 -11.72 35.04
CA ILE A 153 -10.03 -11.14 35.13
C ILE A 153 -10.04 -9.65 34.78
N ALA A 154 -10.81 -9.27 33.76
CA ALA A 154 -10.93 -7.90 33.31
C ALA A 154 -12.35 -7.62 32.80
N GLY A 155 -12.79 -6.36 32.97
CA GLY A 155 -14.03 -5.88 32.38
C GLY A 155 -13.79 -5.04 31.12
N GLY A 156 -14.87 -4.74 30.37
CA GLY A 156 -14.77 -3.99 29.12
C GLY A 156 -14.16 -2.59 29.19
N ALA A 157 -14.11 -1.93 30.36
CA ALA A 157 -13.36 -0.67 30.51
C ALA A 157 -11.84 -0.88 30.41
N GLN A 158 -11.36 -2.06 30.82
CA GLN A 158 -9.95 -2.45 30.87
C GLN A 158 -9.51 -3.22 29.61
N LEU A 159 -10.45 -3.76 28.83
CA LEU A 159 -10.19 -4.56 27.63
C LEU A 159 -10.98 -4.01 26.44
N GLN A 160 -10.38 -3.03 25.75
CA GLN A 160 -10.96 -2.33 24.61
C GLN A 160 -9.87 -1.67 23.75
N GLY A 161 -10.14 -1.52 22.45
CA GLY A 161 -9.28 -0.80 21.50
C GLY A 161 -8.57 -1.71 20.51
N SER A 162 -8.65 -1.36 19.22
CA SER A 162 -8.12 -2.20 18.12
C SER A 162 -6.59 -2.24 18.04
N TYR A 163 -5.89 -1.31 18.68
CA TYR A 163 -4.42 -1.28 18.70
C TYR A 163 -3.84 -1.36 20.12
N ALA A 164 -4.67 -1.65 21.11
CA ALA A 164 -4.21 -1.83 22.49
C ALA A 164 -3.40 -3.12 22.62
N ARG A 165 -2.37 -3.10 23.46
CA ARG A 165 -1.67 -4.28 23.96
C ARG A 165 -1.86 -4.35 25.46
N LEU A 166 -2.57 -5.38 25.91
CA LEU A 166 -2.98 -5.56 27.30
C LEU A 166 -2.43 -6.88 27.83
N GLU A 167 -1.71 -6.84 28.93
CA GLU A 167 -1.04 -7.98 29.53
C GLU A 167 -1.61 -8.23 30.94
N TYR A 168 -2.11 -9.43 31.18
CA TYR A 168 -2.70 -9.85 32.45
C TYR A 168 -1.85 -10.95 33.07
N ASP A 169 -1.45 -10.81 34.34
CA ASP A 169 -0.84 -11.92 35.10
C ASP A 169 -1.95 -12.92 35.44
N ILE A 170 -1.95 -14.05 34.75
CA ILE A 170 -2.96 -15.10 34.92
C ILE A 170 -2.47 -16.25 35.79
N THR A 171 -1.27 -16.13 36.36
CA THR A 171 -0.66 -17.16 37.21
C THR A 171 -1.60 -17.72 38.29
N PRO A 172 -2.38 -16.92 39.05
CA PRO A 172 -3.25 -17.46 40.08
C PRO A 172 -4.54 -18.11 39.55
N TYR A 173 -4.85 -17.97 38.25
CA TYR A 173 -6.11 -18.44 37.65
C TYR A 173 -5.94 -19.68 36.78
N VAL A 174 -4.71 -19.98 36.34
CA VAL A 174 -4.41 -21.18 35.55
C VAL A 174 -3.96 -22.35 36.43
N ARG A 175 -4.26 -23.55 35.98
CA ARG A 175 -3.80 -24.81 36.60
C ARG A 175 -2.98 -25.63 35.61
N ASP A 176 -2.23 -26.59 36.12
CA ASP A 176 -1.57 -27.57 35.27
C ASP A 176 -2.64 -28.44 34.55
N GLY A 177 -2.47 -28.63 33.25
CA GLY A 177 -3.43 -29.35 32.40
C GLY A 177 -4.49 -28.43 31.78
N ALA A 178 -5.76 -28.86 31.82
CA ALA A 178 -6.86 -28.23 31.10
C ALA A 178 -7.32 -26.90 31.74
N ASN A 179 -7.38 -25.86 30.90
CA ASN A 179 -7.83 -24.51 31.19
C ASN A 179 -8.78 -24.02 30.08
N ALA A 180 -9.56 -22.98 30.35
CA ALA A 180 -10.34 -22.31 29.32
C ALA A 180 -10.33 -20.79 29.49
N ILE A 181 -10.35 -20.10 28.34
CA ILE A 181 -10.50 -18.64 28.23
C ILE A 181 -11.85 -18.38 27.57
N ALA A 182 -12.61 -17.44 28.12
CA ALA A 182 -13.83 -16.94 27.50
C ALA A 182 -13.84 -15.41 27.49
N LEU A 183 -14.30 -14.85 26.37
CA LEU A 183 -14.47 -13.42 26.17
C LEU A 183 -15.94 -13.14 25.83
N ASP A 184 -16.59 -12.27 26.60
CA ASP A 184 -17.90 -11.71 26.24
C ASP A 184 -17.67 -10.43 25.44
N VAL A 185 -17.72 -10.50 24.11
CA VAL A 185 -17.35 -9.39 23.23
C VAL A 185 -18.59 -8.59 22.86
N SER A 186 -18.59 -7.30 23.17
CA SER A 186 -19.65 -6.38 22.74
C SER A 186 -19.34 -5.75 21.40
N ARG A 187 -20.39 -5.25 20.73
CA ARG A 187 -20.30 -4.53 19.45
C ARG A 187 -19.23 -3.43 19.45
N ASN A 188 -18.57 -3.26 18.30
CA ASN A 188 -17.52 -2.28 18.06
C ASN A 188 -17.98 -0.80 18.02
N ASP A 189 -19.28 -0.53 17.84
CA ASP A 189 -19.87 0.83 17.76
C ASP A 189 -19.08 1.78 16.82
N ALA A 190 -18.88 1.33 15.58
CA ALA A 190 -18.05 1.98 14.57
C ALA A 190 -18.86 2.41 13.33
N ASP A 191 -20.14 2.76 13.54
CA ASP A 191 -21.08 3.18 12.50
C ASP A 191 -20.86 4.64 12.11
N ILE A 192 -20.18 4.83 10.97
CA ILE A 192 -19.95 6.17 10.43
C ILE A 192 -21.19 6.74 9.73
N THR A 193 -22.14 5.90 9.31
CA THR A 193 -23.29 6.34 8.49
C THR A 193 -24.35 7.10 9.30
N LYS A 194 -24.21 7.07 10.63
CA LYS A 194 -25.12 7.70 11.59
C LYS A 194 -24.40 8.82 12.33
N PHE A 195 -24.46 10.02 11.75
CA PHE A 195 -23.82 11.22 12.30
C PHE A 195 -24.25 11.58 13.73
N ASP A 196 -25.40 11.08 14.20
CA ASP A 196 -25.95 11.30 15.53
C ASP A 196 -25.58 10.19 16.55
N THR A 197 -24.97 9.10 16.09
CA THR A 197 -24.59 7.97 16.94
C THR A 197 -23.13 8.12 17.36
N PRO A 198 -22.83 8.37 18.65
CA PRO A 198 -21.45 8.56 19.09
C PRO A 198 -20.66 7.26 18.99
N MET A 199 -19.52 7.31 18.28
CA MET A 199 -18.49 6.27 18.37
C MET A 199 -17.90 6.26 19.78
N ARG A 200 -17.87 5.08 20.41
CA ARG A 200 -17.56 4.95 21.86
C ARG A 200 -16.15 4.49 22.17
N TYR A 201 -15.50 3.87 21.20
CA TYR A 201 -14.24 3.17 21.40
C TYR A 201 -13.22 3.67 20.36
N LEU A 202 -11.94 3.70 20.76
CA LEU A 202 -10.83 4.00 19.86
C LEU A 202 -10.47 2.73 19.06
N THR A 203 -11.16 2.53 17.95
CA THR A 203 -11.11 1.31 17.12
C THR A 203 -10.91 1.67 15.65
N GLN A 204 -11.14 0.74 14.74
CA GLN A 204 -11.04 0.97 13.30
C GLN A 204 -12.40 0.80 12.61
N ASN A 205 -12.60 1.57 11.55
CA ASN A 205 -13.73 1.45 10.63
C ASN A 205 -13.25 1.58 9.17
N GLN A 206 -14.16 1.60 8.20
CA GLN A 206 -13.82 1.61 6.77
C GLN A 206 -13.98 2.98 6.10
N VAL A 207 -14.27 4.03 6.88
CA VAL A 207 -14.67 5.37 6.41
C VAL A 207 -15.62 5.23 5.21
N ASP A 208 -15.50 6.11 4.22
CA ASP A 208 -16.19 6.10 2.95
C ASP A 208 -15.50 5.19 1.91
N TRP A 209 -14.44 4.49 2.28
CA TRP A 209 -13.69 3.67 1.33
C TRP A 209 -14.49 2.42 0.97
N ASN A 210 -14.95 1.71 1.99
CA ASN A 210 -15.63 0.44 1.83
C ASN A 210 -16.95 0.50 2.59
N PRO A 211 -17.95 -0.32 2.21
CA PRO A 211 -19.13 -0.48 3.01
C PRO A 211 -18.76 -0.96 4.40
N MET A 212 -19.63 -0.70 5.36
CA MET A 212 -19.43 -1.24 6.69
C MET A 212 -19.61 -2.77 6.67
N ALA A 213 -18.70 -3.47 7.34
CA ALA A 213 -18.92 -4.87 7.70
C ALA A 213 -20.23 -4.98 8.52
N PRO A 214 -21.10 -5.98 8.28
CA PRO A 214 -22.37 -6.11 9.00
C PRO A 214 -22.22 -6.18 10.53
N ASP A 215 -21.14 -6.79 11.02
CA ASP A 215 -20.79 -6.87 12.44
C ASP A 215 -19.96 -5.67 12.94
N GLN A 216 -19.69 -4.69 12.08
CA GLN A 216 -18.79 -3.56 12.33
C GLN A 216 -17.39 -3.98 12.79
N ASN A 217 -16.89 -5.12 12.31
CA ASN A 217 -15.62 -5.72 12.72
C ASN A 217 -15.55 -6.13 14.20
N THR A 218 -16.70 -6.40 14.84
CA THR A 218 -16.76 -6.85 16.24
C THR A 218 -16.02 -8.16 16.41
N GLY A 219 -15.08 -8.22 17.36
CA GLY A 219 -14.31 -9.44 17.64
C GLY A 219 -12.84 -9.19 17.90
N LEU A 220 -12.02 -10.18 17.56
CA LEU A 220 -10.59 -10.16 17.77
C LEU A 220 -9.86 -9.88 16.46
N GLN A 221 -9.00 -8.86 16.43
CA GLN A 221 -8.15 -8.61 15.27
C GLN A 221 -6.89 -9.49 15.27
N TYR A 222 -6.38 -9.80 16.46
CA TYR A 222 -5.14 -10.55 16.65
C TYR A 222 -5.36 -11.72 17.60
N ALA A 223 -4.57 -12.79 17.39
CA ALA A 223 -4.61 -13.94 18.28
C ALA A 223 -4.09 -13.58 19.69
N PRO A 224 -4.78 -13.99 20.76
CA PRO A 224 -4.25 -13.88 22.11
C PRO A 224 -2.98 -14.70 22.28
N GLN A 225 -2.15 -14.35 23.27
CA GLN A 225 -0.87 -15.01 23.51
C GLN A 225 -0.73 -15.43 24.97
N ILE A 226 -0.27 -16.66 25.22
CA ILE A 226 0.18 -17.11 26.55
C ILE A 226 1.68 -16.97 26.62
N VAL A 227 2.17 -16.24 27.63
CA VAL A 227 3.59 -15.99 27.86
C VAL A 227 4.00 -16.61 29.18
N GLN A 228 4.85 -17.64 29.14
CA GLN A 228 5.39 -18.30 30.33
C GLN A 228 6.85 -17.95 30.56
N GLU A 229 7.12 -17.30 31.68
CA GLU A 229 8.43 -16.71 32.03
C GLU A 229 8.83 -17.09 33.46
N GLY A 230 10.08 -16.84 33.82
CA GLY A 230 10.59 -17.01 35.17
C GLY A 230 10.28 -15.82 36.08
N PRO A 231 11.11 -15.57 37.12
CA PRO A 231 10.91 -14.49 38.09
C PRO A 231 11.00 -13.07 37.50
N VAL A 232 11.59 -12.92 36.32
CA VAL A 232 11.83 -11.65 35.62
C VAL A 232 11.37 -11.72 34.17
N SER A 233 10.72 -10.67 33.70
CA SER A 233 10.25 -10.48 32.32
C SER A 233 11.11 -9.47 31.57
N VAL A 234 11.36 -9.72 30.28
CA VAL A 234 11.90 -8.74 29.34
C VAL A 234 10.75 -8.17 28.52
N ARG A 235 10.63 -6.85 28.46
CA ARG A 235 9.70 -6.13 27.59
C ARG A 235 10.46 -5.04 26.84
N ASN A 236 9.84 -4.50 25.80
CA ASN A 236 10.34 -3.28 25.15
C ASN A 236 11.82 -3.36 24.73
N ALA A 237 12.27 -4.56 24.31
CA ALA A 237 13.58 -4.72 23.69
C ALA A 237 13.61 -3.90 22.40
N HIS A 238 14.67 -3.13 22.17
CA HIS A 238 14.90 -2.39 20.93
C HIS A 238 16.36 -1.99 20.70
N VAL A 239 16.71 -1.56 19.48
CA VAL A 239 18.00 -0.97 19.14
C VAL A 239 17.84 0.46 18.62
N LEU A 240 18.44 1.41 19.34
CA LEU A 240 18.60 2.77 18.84
C LEU A 240 19.90 2.87 18.02
N GLN A 241 19.86 3.71 16.99
CA GLN A 241 20.99 3.97 16.11
C GLN A 241 21.30 5.47 16.07
N ASP A 242 22.59 5.79 16.12
CA ASP A 242 23.12 7.12 15.87
C ASP A 242 24.16 7.02 14.72
N ASP A 243 23.71 7.27 13.50
CA ASP A 243 24.49 7.09 12.27
C ASP A 243 25.30 8.34 11.89
N ALA A 244 26.50 8.14 11.36
CA ALA A 244 27.27 9.22 10.75
C ALA A 244 26.54 9.80 9.51
N PRO A 245 26.62 11.12 9.23
CA PRO A 245 25.94 11.72 8.09
C PRO A 245 26.33 11.15 6.71
N ASP A 246 27.56 10.62 6.60
CA ASP A 246 28.08 9.94 5.40
C ASP A 246 27.86 8.41 5.44
N LEU A 247 27.18 7.92 6.49
CA LEU A 247 26.87 6.51 6.74
C LEU A 247 28.11 5.63 6.91
N SER A 248 29.27 6.22 7.21
CA SER A 248 30.53 5.49 7.41
C SER A 248 30.55 4.68 8.71
N THR A 249 29.79 5.10 9.72
CA THR A 249 29.69 4.44 11.02
C THR A 249 28.27 4.51 11.59
N ALA A 250 27.93 3.59 12.49
CA ALA A 250 26.71 3.62 13.29
C ALA A 250 27.00 3.22 14.74
N ASP A 251 26.58 4.04 15.69
CA ASP A 251 26.61 3.68 17.11
C ASP A 251 25.26 3.08 17.52
N LEU A 252 25.29 1.83 17.97
CA LEU A 252 24.10 1.12 18.44
C LEU A 252 23.95 1.26 19.97
N THR A 253 22.71 1.46 20.41
CA THR A 253 22.32 1.37 21.83
C THR A 253 21.22 0.34 21.98
N VAL A 254 21.54 -0.80 22.61
CA VAL A 254 20.57 -1.86 22.91
C VAL A 254 19.82 -1.51 24.20
N LYS A 255 18.49 -1.47 24.14
CA LYS A 255 17.63 -1.19 25.29
C LYS A 255 16.65 -2.32 25.55
N ALA A 256 16.32 -2.54 26.82
CA ALA A 256 15.25 -3.46 27.21
C ALA A 256 14.72 -3.10 28.60
N ASP A 257 13.41 -3.25 28.80
CA ASP A 257 12.77 -3.14 30.10
C ASP A 257 12.79 -4.48 30.83
N VAL A 258 13.41 -4.49 32.01
CA VAL A 258 13.52 -5.67 32.87
C VAL A 258 12.56 -5.50 34.04
N ARG A 259 11.47 -6.27 34.04
CA ARG A 259 10.44 -6.27 35.09
C ARG A 259 10.64 -7.43 36.05
N ASN A 260 10.80 -7.13 37.34
CA ASN A 260 10.85 -8.14 38.38
C ASN A 260 9.44 -8.50 38.85
N ASN A 261 9.04 -9.75 38.68
CA ASN A 261 7.70 -10.23 39.04
C ASN A 261 7.65 -10.83 40.46
N THR A 262 8.73 -10.72 41.24
CA THR A 262 8.85 -11.32 42.58
C THR A 262 8.78 -10.28 43.70
N GLY A 263 8.51 -10.76 44.91
CA GLY A 263 8.46 -9.95 46.14
C GLY A 263 9.83 -9.59 46.74
N SER A 264 10.94 -9.92 46.08
CA SER A 264 12.29 -9.58 46.52
C SER A 264 13.11 -9.02 45.38
N ALA A 265 14.16 -8.25 45.68
CA ALA A 265 15.05 -7.70 44.66
C ALA A 265 15.78 -8.83 43.92
N GLN A 266 15.84 -8.72 42.59
CA GLN A 266 16.50 -9.70 41.72
C GLN A 266 17.77 -9.10 41.11
N ARG A 267 18.87 -9.86 41.12
CA ARG A 267 20.07 -9.55 40.33
C ARG A 267 19.93 -10.21 38.96
N VAL A 268 19.74 -9.38 37.94
CA VAL A 268 19.45 -9.82 36.57
C VAL A 268 20.66 -9.60 35.68
N VAL A 269 21.03 -10.62 34.92
CA VAL A 269 22.02 -10.53 33.84
C VAL A 269 21.26 -10.40 32.53
N VAL A 270 21.45 -9.29 31.82
CA VAL A 270 20.95 -9.09 30.45
C VAL A 270 22.10 -9.35 29.50
N SER A 271 21.99 -10.33 28.60
CA SER A 271 23.05 -10.65 27.64
C SER A 271 22.47 -11.08 26.30
N GLY A 272 23.21 -10.85 25.22
CA GLY A 272 22.69 -11.12 23.90
C GLY A 272 23.68 -10.88 22.77
N THR A 273 23.17 -10.89 21.55
CA THR A 273 23.93 -10.61 20.34
C THR A 273 23.18 -9.73 19.36
N VAL A 274 23.93 -8.86 18.67
CA VAL A 274 23.50 -8.22 17.41
C VAL A 274 24.24 -8.90 16.26
N THR A 275 23.52 -9.33 15.22
CA THR A 275 24.09 -10.08 14.10
C THR A 275 23.59 -9.63 12.72
N HIS A 276 24.48 -9.60 11.72
CA HIS A 276 24.13 -9.47 10.30
C HIS A 276 25.34 -9.89 9.45
N GLY A 277 25.16 -10.84 8.52
CA GLY A 277 26.27 -11.35 7.71
C GLY A 277 27.41 -11.88 8.58
N SER A 278 28.61 -11.30 8.44
CA SER A 278 29.77 -11.60 9.28
C SER A 278 29.83 -10.81 10.59
N THR A 279 29.01 -9.77 10.75
CA THR A 279 28.97 -8.96 11.97
C THR A 279 28.29 -9.73 13.09
N ARG A 280 28.98 -9.86 14.22
CA ARG A 280 28.45 -10.45 15.45
C ARG A 280 29.01 -9.72 16.67
N VAL A 281 28.15 -9.00 17.37
CA VAL A 281 28.50 -8.25 18.58
C VAL A 281 27.81 -8.91 19.76
N ALA A 282 28.58 -9.41 20.73
CA ALA A 282 28.03 -9.97 21.96
C ALA A 282 28.11 -8.92 23.08
N PHE A 283 27.02 -8.75 23.82
CA PHE A 283 26.91 -7.78 24.90
C PHE A 283 26.39 -8.42 26.19
N LYS A 284 26.69 -7.77 27.32
CA LYS A 284 26.24 -8.20 28.64
C LYS A 284 26.19 -7.02 29.61
N ALA A 285 25.12 -6.93 30.39
CA ALA A 285 24.96 -6.03 31.50
C ALA A 285 24.40 -6.77 32.72
N THR A 286 24.60 -6.22 33.92
CA THR A 286 24.00 -6.76 35.14
C THR A 286 23.34 -5.63 35.90
N VAL A 287 22.07 -5.81 36.26
CA VAL A 287 21.25 -4.83 36.96
C VAL A 287 20.57 -5.47 38.16
N THR A 288 20.47 -4.75 39.26
CA THR A 288 19.58 -5.14 40.36
C THR A 288 18.23 -4.46 40.15
N VAL A 289 17.15 -5.24 40.10
CA VAL A 289 15.78 -4.75 39.93
C VAL A 289 15.02 -4.97 41.24
N PRO A 290 14.50 -3.92 41.90
CA PRO A 290 13.71 -4.05 43.13
C PRO A 290 12.48 -4.95 42.93
N ALA A 291 11.91 -5.43 44.04
CA ALA A 291 10.66 -6.20 44.02
C ALA A 291 9.56 -5.44 43.27
N HIS A 292 8.85 -6.12 42.36
CA HIS A 292 7.74 -5.56 41.58
C HIS A 292 8.05 -4.30 40.76
N ALA A 293 9.33 -4.00 40.53
CA ALA A 293 9.75 -2.84 39.76
C ALA A 293 10.15 -3.22 38.33
N THR A 294 10.07 -2.24 37.43
CA THR A 294 10.68 -2.29 36.09
C THR A 294 11.89 -1.37 36.06
N ARG A 295 12.99 -1.81 35.43
CA ARG A 295 14.14 -0.97 35.10
C ARG A 295 14.52 -1.14 33.63
N THR A 296 14.66 -0.03 32.93
CA THR A 296 15.26 -0.01 31.59
C THR A 296 16.77 -0.20 31.70
N VAL A 297 17.30 -1.19 31.00
CA VAL A 297 18.73 -1.39 30.78
C VAL A 297 19.08 -0.77 29.43
N ALA A 298 20.16 0.01 29.37
CA ALA A 298 20.71 0.53 28.13
C ALA A 298 22.19 0.13 28.04
N ILE A 299 22.58 -0.50 26.94
CA ILE A 299 23.94 -0.97 26.68
C ILE A 299 24.45 -0.23 25.46
N THR A 300 25.52 0.53 25.64
CA THR A 300 26.07 1.44 24.63
C THR A 300 27.47 0.97 24.19
N LYS A 301 28.07 1.68 23.24
CA LYS A 301 29.48 1.48 22.88
C LYS A 301 30.47 1.68 24.05
N ALA A 302 30.09 2.42 25.09
CA ALA A 302 30.93 2.57 26.28
C ALA A 302 30.97 1.28 27.12
N ASP A 303 29.87 0.53 27.13
CA ASP A 303 29.76 -0.76 27.83
C ASP A 303 30.27 -1.93 26.96
N CYS A 304 30.03 -1.84 25.66
CA CYS A 304 30.42 -2.84 24.66
C CYS A 304 30.96 -2.14 23.39
N PRO A 305 32.28 -1.94 23.26
CA PRO A 305 32.87 -1.21 22.13
C PRO A 305 32.47 -1.73 20.74
N GLY A 306 32.12 -3.01 20.62
CA GLY A 306 31.64 -3.59 19.36
C GLY A 306 30.28 -3.06 18.89
N LEU A 307 29.53 -2.33 19.73
CA LEU A 307 28.31 -1.62 19.31
C LEU A 307 28.61 -0.35 18.51
N HIS A 308 29.88 0.04 18.37
CA HIS A 308 30.32 0.95 17.31
C HIS A 308 30.60 0.12 16.04
N LEU A 309 29.79 0.32 15.00
CA LEU A 309 29.96 -0.36 13.72
C LEU A 309 30.67 0.55 12.72
N GLU A 310 31.77 0.06 12.14
CA GLU A 310 32.39 0.65 10.95
C GLU A 310 31.76 0.04 9.70
N HIS A 311 31.45 0.88 8.71
CA HIS A 311 30.83 0.51 7.44
C HIS A 311 29.59 -0.41 7.62
N PRO A 312 28.57 0.03 8.39
CA PRO A 312 27.37 -0.78 8.59
C PRO A 312 26.68 -1.09 7.25
N ALA A 313 26.00 -2.23 7.18
CA ALA A 313 25.13 -2.54 6.06
C ALA A 313 23.86 -1.69 6.17
N VAL A 314 23.77 -0.63 5.37
CA VAL A 314 22.67 0.35 5.42
C VAL A 314 21.44 -0.16 4.66
N TRP A 315 20.27 -0.03 5.26
CA TRP A 315 18.98 -0.30 4.64
C TRP A 315 18.55 0.86 3.73
N TRP A 316 18.07 0.52 2.53
CA TRP A 316 17.54 1.48 1.55
C TRP A 316 16.17 1.05 1.01
N PRO A 317 15.34 1.99 0.53
CA PRO A 317 14.20 1.67 -0.33
C PRO A 317 14.65 0.90 -1.59
N TYR A 318 13.82 -0.01 -2.14
CA TYR A 318 14.26 -1.04 -3.10
C TYR A 318 14.80 -0.55 -4.45
N GLN A 319 14.57 0.71 -4.81
CA GLN A 319 15.15 1.30 -6.03
C GLN A 319 16.45 2.08 -5.74
N MET A 320 16.80 2.23 -4.46
CA MET A 320 17.91 3.05 -3.98
C MET A 320 19.08 2.25 -3.41
N GLY A 321 18.86 0.98 -3.04
CA GLY A 321 19.91 0.08 -2.54
C GLY A 321 19.32 -1.23 -2.00
N ASP A 322 20.12 -1.95 -1.21
CA ASP A 322 19.73 -3.21 -0.59
C ASP A 322 18.95 -3.01 0.73
N GLN A 323 18.37 -4.10 1.25
CA GLN A 323 17.54 -4.13 2.47
C GLN A 323 18.15 -5.01 3.58
N PRO A 324 19.39 -4.77 4.06
CA PRO A 324 19.95 -5.49 5.20
C PRO A 324 19.11 -5.29 6.47
N LEU A 325 18.88 -6.39 7.18
CA LEU A 325 18.23 -6.42 8.50
C LEU A 325 19.18 -7.10 9.48
N TYR A 326 19.54 -6.36 10.53
CA TYR A 326 20.27 -6.89 11.68
C TYR A 326 19.29 -7.58 12.62
N HIS A 327 19.78 -8.60 13.32
CA HIS A 327 19.02 -9.36 14.30
C HIS A 327 19.57 -9.12 15.70
N LEU A 328 18.74 -8.60 16.59
CA LEU A 328 18.97 -8.55 18.04
C LEU A 328 18.37 -9.82 18.66
N ALA A 329 19.14 -10.52 19.49
CA ALA A 329 18.63 -11.53 20.40
C ALA A 329 19.19 -11.31 21.80
N LEU A 330 18.34 -11.34 22.83
CA LEU A 330 18.72 -11.06 24.21
C LEU A 330 17.95 -11.90 25.23
N ASP A 331 18.66 -12.27 26.29
CA ASP A 331 18.14 -13.02 27.43
C ASP A 331 18.28 -12.20 28.72
N ALA A 332 17.28 -12.26 29.58
CA ALA A 332 17.40 -11.89 30.99
C ALA A 332 17.47 -13.15 31.85
N SER A 333 18.56 -13.29 32.58
CA SER A 333 18.84 -14.45 33.43
C SER A 333 18.93 -14.07 34.91
N VAL A 334 18.42 -14.97 35.77
CA VAL A 334 18.50 -14.88 37.24
C VAL A 334 19.13 -16.17 37.74
N ALA A 335 20.12 -16.08 38.63
CA ALA A 335 20.86 -17.23 39.17
C ALA A 335 21.39 -18.19 38.09
N GLY A 336 21.75 -17.68 36.92
CA GLY A 336 22.30 -18.46 35.80
C GLY A 336 21.26 -19.14 34.89
N ALA A 337 19.97 -19.04 35.19
CA ALA A 337 18.89 -19.56 34.35
C ALA A 337 18.19 -18.43 33.58
N VAL A 338 17.85 -18.68 32.30
CA VAL A 338 17.08 -17.73 31.48
C VAL A 338 15.66 -17.63 32.03
N SER A 339 15.28 -16.42 32.42
CA SER A 339 13.95 -16.11 32.93
C SER A 339 13.01 -15.67 31.79
N SER A 340 13.53 -14.86 30.88
CA SER A 340 12.81 -14.32 29.73
C SER A 340 13.80 -14.02 28.61
N ALA A 341 13.35 -14.13 27.36
CA ALA A 341 14.13 -13.77 26.18
C ALA A 341 13.34 -12.78 25.32
N ALA A 342 14.02 -12.01 24.49
CA ALA A 342 13.40 -11.19 23.45
C ALA A 342 14.35 -11.14 22.26
N ALA A 343 13.79 -10.89 21.09
CA ALA A 343 14.57 -10.68 19.90
C ALA A 343 13.76 -9.83 18.92
N GLU A 344 14.42 -9.22 17.95
CA GLU A 344 13.82 -8.37 16.93
C GLU A 344 14.77 -8.24 15.73
N ASP A 345 14.22 -7.86 14.58
CA ASP A 345 15.00 -7.43 13.44
C ASP A 345 14.92 -5.91 13.32
N PHE A 346 16.02 -5.25 12.95
CA PHE A 346 16.07 -3.80 12.73
C PHE A 346 16.96 -3.47 11.53
N GLY A 347 16.75 -2.30 10.91
CA GLY A 347 17.55 -1.82 9.80
C GLY A 347 18.31 -0.53 10.13
N ILE A 348 19.58 -0.47 9.72
CA ILE A 348 20.40 0.73 9.92
C ILE A 348 20.09 1.74 8.83
N ARG A 349 19.55 2.92 9.17
CA ARG A 349 19.20 4.01 8.25
C ARG A 349 18.84 5.30 8.98
N THR A 350 18.95 6.41 8.27
CA THR A 350 18.43 7.71 8.73
C THR A 350 17.18 8.11 7.96
N VAL A 351 16.19 8.66 8.66
CA VAL A 351 15.06 9.37 8.06
C VAL A 351 14.91 10.74 8.66
N LYS A 352 14.82 11.75 7.79
CA LYS A 352 14.53 13.14 8.15
C LYS A 352 13.38 13.65 7.31
N SER A 353 12.72 14.69 7.79
CA SER A 353 11.79 15.47 6.98
C SER A 353 11.99 16.96 7.21
N ARG A 354 11.58 17.77 6.24
CA ARG A 354 11.59 19.24 6.30
C ARG A 354 10.44 19.82 5.50
N LEU A 355 10.14 21.10 5.71
CA LEU A 355 9.35 21.87 4.76
C LEU A 355 10.27 22.45 3.69
N THR A 356 9.84 22.45 2.43
CA THR A 356 10.50 23.18 1.35
C THR A 356 10.46 24.68 1.63
N LYS A 357 11.42 25.43 1.09
CA LYS A 357 11.47 26.88 1.28
C LYS A 357 10.43 27.54 0.34
N PRO A 358 9.48 28.33 0.87
CA PRO A 358 8.55 29.08 0.03
C PRO A 358 9.26 30.13 -0.84
N VAL A 359 8.82 30.27 -2.08
CA VAL A 359 9.13 31.36 -3.00
C VAL A 359 8.01 32.41 -2.87
N PRO A 360 8.31 33.63 -2.38
CA PRO A 360 7.30 34.65 -2.16
C PRO A 360 6.47 34.95 -3.42
N GLY A 361 5.15 34.87 -3.30
CA GLY A 361 4.23 35.15 -4.41
C GLY A 361 4.06 34.01 -5.43
N GLU A 362 4.84 32.93 -5.34
CA GLU A 362 4.77 31.80 -6.28
C GLU A 362 4.37 30.48 -5.61
N THR A 363 4.92 30.18 -4.43
CA THR A 363 4.56 28.98 -3.68
C THR A 363 3.13 29.07 -3.15
N HIS A 364 2.34 28.02 -3.37
CA HIS A 364 0.94 27.96 -2.92
C HIS A 364 0.81 27.82 -1.40
N GLY A 365 1.59 26.91 -0.81
CA GLY A 365 1.60 26.67 0.62
C GLY A 365 2.47 27.69 1.36
N LYS A 366 1.88 28.50 2.25
CA LYS A 366 2.57 29.58 2.97
C LYS A 366 3.81 29.12 3.75
N ASP A 367 3.81 27.88 4.25
CA ASP A 367 4.88 27.28 5.04
C ASP A 367 5.78 26.33 4.21
N GLY A 368 5.47 26.15 2.92
CA GLY A 368 6.11 25.18 2.03
C GLY A 368 5.55 23.78 2.17
N TYR A 369 6.26 22.77 1.66
CA TYR A 369 5.77 21.40 1.52
C TYR A 369 6.66 20.38 2.22
N ARG A 370 6.04 19.35 2.79
CA ARG A 370 6.74 18.25 3.46
C ARG A 370 7.57 17.46 2.47
N GLN A 371 8.87 17.38 2.70
CA GLN A 371 9.81 16.57 1.93
C GLN A 371 10.52 15.57 2.86
N PHE A 372 10.51 14.30 2.48
CA PHE A 372 11.21 13.23 3.18
C PHE A 372 12.59 12.96 2.59
N ILE A 373 13.52 12.54 3.45
CA ILE A 373 14.93 12.32 3.15
C ILE A 373 15.34 11.03 3.83
N VAL A 374 15.75 10.04 3.04
CA VAL A 374 16.28 8.75 3.56
C VAL A 374 17.77 8.71 3.26
N ASN A 375 18.60 8.47 4.28
CA ASN A 375 20.05 8.34 4.12
C ASN A 375 20.69 9.53 3.38
N GLY A 376 20.22 10.74 3.70
CA GLY A 376 20.68 11.99 3.07
C GLY A 376 20.18 12.24 1.64
N LYS A 377 19.31 11.38 1.08
CA LYS A 377 18.73 11.54 -0.25
C LYS A 377 17.26 11.92 -0.16
N PRO A 378 16.85 13.12 -0.64
CA PRO A 378 15.44 13.41 -0.82
C PRO A 378 14.86 12.48 -1.90
N LEU A 379 13.60 12.11 -1.75
CA LEU A 379 12.89 11.29 -2.72
C LEU A 379 11.45 11.77 -2.88
N VAL A 380 10.87 11.50 -4.05
CA VAL A 380 9.44 11.67 -4.28
C VAL A 380 8.74 10.44 -3.74
N ILE A 381 7.83 10.62 -2.79
CA ILE A 381 6.98 9.53 -2.32
C ILE A 381 5.98 9.20 -3.43
N ARG A 382 5.93 7.94 -3.85
CA ARG A 382 5.05 7.43 -4.91
C ARG A 382 4.39 6.19 -4.34
N GLY A 383 3.25 6.39 -3.70
CA GLY A 383 2.55 5.34 -2.99
C GLY A 383 1.05 5.34 -3.24
N ALA A 384 0.35 4.57 -2.44
CA ALA A 384 -1.10 4.46 -2.48
C ALA A 384 -1.65 4.05 -1.09
N GLY A 385 -2.89 4.43 -0.80
CA GLY A 385 -3.57 4.11 0.46
C GLY A 385 -3.97 2.64 0.53
N TRP A 386 -3.69 1.96 1.64
CA TRP A 386 -4.00 0.53 1.78
C TRP A 386 -5.27 0.31 2.59
N SER A 387 -6.03 -0.71 2.22
CA SER A 387 -7.19 -1.17 2.96
C SER A 387 -7.06 -2.66 3.33
N PRO A 388 -7.40 -3.07 4.57
CA PRO A 388 -7.46 -4.47 4.94
C PRO A 388 -8.61 -5.19 4.24
N ASP A 389 -8.67 -6.52 4.33
CA ASP A 389 -9.89 -7.28 4.03
C ASP A 389 -11.08 -6.73 4.82
N LEU A 390 -12.29 -6.74 4.23
CA LEU A 390 -13.44 -6.06 4.83
C LEU A 390 -13.79 -6.60 6.22
N PHE A 391 -13.51 -7.88 6.47
CA PHE A 391 -13.78 -8.56 7.73
C PHE A 391 -12.49 -8.78 8.55
N LEU A 392 -11.43 -8.04 8.22
CA LEU A 392 -10.10 -8.10 8.83
C LEU A 392 -9.43 -9.49 8.76
N ARG A 393 -9.80 -10.30 7.76
CA ARG A 393 -9.10 -11.57 7.50
C ARG A 393 -7.68 -11.28 7.02
N TYR A 394 -6.74 -12.06 7.52
CA TYR A 394 -5.32 -11.83 7.29
C TYR A 394 -4.63 -13.08 6.76
N SER A 395 -3.88 -12.93 5.68
CA SER A 395 -3.06 -13.99 5.12
C SER A 395 -1.67 -13.44 4.77
N PRO A 396 -0.58 -13.97 5.37
CA PRO A 396 0.78 -13.57 5.03
C PRO A 396 1.10 -13.71 3.54
N SER A 397 0.55 -14.73 2.87
CA SER A 397 0.79 -14.92 1.43
C SER A 397 0.06 -13.88 0.60
N ASN A 398 -1.18 -13.54 0.96
CA ASN A 398 -1.93 -12.49 0.30
C ASN A 398 -1.21 -11.14 0.43
N VAL A 399 -0.70 -10.81 1.63
CA VAL A 399 0.13 -9.61 1.85
C VAL A 399 1.40 -9.63 1.00
N SER A 400 2.09 -10.77 0.90
CA SER A 400 3.25 -10.92 0.01
C SER A 400 2.89 -10.62 -1.45
N ASP A 401 1.71 -11.05 -1.90
CA ASP A 401 1.24 -10.79 -3.26
C ASP A 401 0.93 -9.30 -3.47
N GLN A 402 0.27 -8.65 -2.50
CA GLN A 402 0.03 -7.21 -2.53
C GLN A 402 1.33 -6.40 -2.58
N ILE A 403 2.31 -6.71 -1.72
CA ILE A 403 3.63 -6.06 -1.72
C ILE A 403 4.35 -6.27 -3.06
N SER A 404 4.19 -7.45 -3.65
CA SER A 404 4.73 -7.74 -4.98
C SER A 404 4.10 -6.86 -6.07
N TYR A 405 2.81 -6.51 -5.95
CA TYR A 405 2.11 -5.60 -6.86
C TYR A 405 2.54 -4.15 -6.65
N ILE A 406 2.74 -3.70 -5.41
CA ILE A 406 3.32 -2.37 -5.11
C ILE A 406 4.65 -2.21 -5.87
N ARG A 407 5.56 -3.19 -5.73
CA ARG A 407 6.83 -3.18 -6.46
C ARG A 407 6.67 -3.33 -7.97
N ASN A 408 5.72 -4.14 -8.44
CA ASN A 408 5.50 -4.34 -9.87
C ASN A 408 5.00 -3.07 -10.56
N MET A 409 4.18 -2.26 -9.87
CA MET A 409 3.77 -0.94 -10.32
C MET A 409 4.88 0.12 -10.16
N GLY A 410 6.03 -0.21 -9.56
CA GLY A 410 7.12 0.75 -9.36
C GLY A 410 6.90 1.77 -8.24
N LEU A 411 5.85 1.59 -7.42
CA LEU A 411 5.58 2.40 -6.23
C LEU A 411 6.65 2.15 -5.17
N ASN A 412 6.96 3.15 -4.34
CA ASN A 412 7.95 3.07 -3.26
C ASN A 412 7.35 3.17 -1.85
N ALA A 413 6.06 3.48 -1.70
CA ALA A 413 5.42 3.64 -0.40
C ALA A 413 3.98 3.10 -0.34
N VAL A 414 3.49 2.88 0.87
CA VAL A 414 2.10 2.54 1.18
C VAL A 414 1.64 3.32 2.42
N ARG A 415 0.44 3.91 2.37
CA ARG A 415 -0.17 4.64 3.51
C ARG A 415 -1.14 3.74 4.27
N PHE A 416 -1.06 3.82 5.60
CA PHE A 416 -2.03 3.21 6.51
C PHE A 416 -2.70 4.33 7.30
N GLU A 417 -3.91 4.69 6.89
CA GLU A 417 -4.72 5.66 7.61
C GLU A 417 -5.58 4.91 8.64
N GLY A 418 -5.01 4.76 9.84
CA GLY A 418 -5.43 3.73 10.78
C GLY A 418 -5.34 2.33 10.16
N ASN A 419 -6.37 1.51 10.42
CA ASN A 419 -6.52 0.14 9.94
C ASN A 419 -5.21 -0.66 9.93
N PHE A 420 -4.40 -0.58 10.99
CA PHE A 420 -3.04 -1.11 10.93
C PHE A 420 -3.04 -2.63 10.70
N PRO A 421 -2.22 -3.15 9.77
CA PRO A 421 -2.08 -4.58 9.56
C PRO A 421 -1.38 -5.23 10.76
N PRO A 422 -1.33 -6.57 10.86
CA PRO A 422 -0.41 -7.29 11.73
C PRO A 422 1.07 -7.02 11.41
N ASP A 423 1.93 -7.32 12.39
CA ASP A 423 3.36 -7.00 12.37
C ASP A 423 4.11 -7.61 11.18
N ASP A 424 3.68 -8.81 10.79
CA ASP A 424 4.22 -9.53 9.65
C ASP A 424 4.18 -8.71 8.36
N MET A 425 3.19 -7.83 8.16
CA MET A 425 3.18 -6.96 6.97
C MET A 425 4.32 -5.93 7.00
N PHE A 426 4.60 -5.29 8.13
CA PHE A 426 5.72 -4.34 8.25
C PHE A 426 7.07 -5.05 8.06
N ALA A 427 7.23 -6.24 8.65
CA ALA A 427 8.41 -7.07 8.43
C ALA A 427 8.59 -7.48 6.96
N GLN A 428 7.49 -7.74 6.24
CA GLN A 428 7.53 -8.00 4.79
C GLN A 428 7.89 -6.74 3.99
N LEU A 429 7.39 -5.56 4.39
CA LEU A 429 7.73 -4.27 3.78
C LEU A 429 9.22 -3.93 3.98
N ASP A 430 9.79 -4.22 5.16
CA ASP A 430 11.21 -4.05 5.45
C ASP A 430 12.08 -4.85 4.47
N ARG A 431 11.76 -6.14 4.31
CA ARG A 431 12.46 -7.03 3.36
C ARG A 431 12.24 -6.61 1.91
N ALA A 432 11.07 -6.04 1.60
CA ALA A 432 10.73 -5.61 0.25
C ALA A 432 11.31 -4.25 -0.11
N GLY A 433 11.78 -3.46 0.86
CA GLY A 433 12.28 -2.10 0.65
C GLY A 433 11.18 -1.10 0.31
N VAL A 434 9.94 -1.36 0.74
CA VAL A 434 8.78 -0.50 0.50
C VAL A 434 8.50 0.32 1.76
N LEU A 435 8.37 1.63 1.62
CA LEU A 435 8.16 2.55 2.73
C LEU A 435 6.74 2.48 3.28
N ALA A 436 6.59 2.52 4.59
CA ALA A 436 5.31 2.52 5.30
C ALA A 436 5.01 3.89 5.92
N MET A 437 3.83 4.43 5.63
CA MET A 437 3.31 5.69 6.17
C MET A 437 2.10 5.44 7.08
N PRO A 438 2.30 4.99 8.32
CA PRO A 438 1.23 4.85 9.30
C PRO A 438 0.75 6.19 9.86
N GLY A 439 -0.52 6.27 10.24
CA GLY A 439 -1.12 7.38 10.96
C GLY A 439 -2.47 7.02 11.57
N TRP A 440 -3.01 7.88 12.43
CA TRP A 440 -4.36 7.69 12.95
C TRP A 440 -5.42 7.92 11.87
N GLN A 441 -6.58 7.28 12.02
CA GLN A 441 -7.69 7.34 11.06
C GLN A 441 -8.45 8.66 11.16
N CYS A 442 -8.91 9.21 10.03
CA CYS A 442 -9.87 10.30 10.04
C CYS A 442 -11.24 9.88 10.55
N CYS A 443 -12.15 10.85 10.67
CA CYS A 443 -13.59 10.59 10.53
C CYS A 443 -14.15 9.60 11.58
N ALA A 444 -13.42 9.43 12.67
CA ALA A 444 -13.61 8.47 13.73
C ALA A 444 -13.44 9.15 15.08
N LEU A 445 -13.61 8.41 16.18
CA LEU A 445 -13.35 8.93 17.52
C LEU A 445 -11.90 9.48 17.67
N TRP A 446 -10.95 8.98 16.89
CA TRP A 446 -9.57 9.45 16.82
C TRP A 446 -9.45 10.97 16.59
N GLU A 447 -10.34 11.57 15.80
CA GLU A 447 -10.29 13.00 15.47
C GLU A 447 -11.24 13.88 16.28
N SER A 448 -12.11 13.30 17.12
CA SER A 448 -12.94 14.11 18.01
C SER A 448 -12.08 14.92 19.01
N LYS A 449 -12.61 16.03 19.51
CA LYS A 449 -11.88 16.89 20.46
C LYS A 449 -11.56 16.13 21.74
N SER A 450 -10.33 16.26 22.25
CA SER A 450 -9.89 15.60 23.50
C SER A 450 -10.77 15.94 24.71
N SER A 451 -11.39 17.12 24.71
CA SER A 451 -12.32 17.58 25.75
C SER A 451 -13.61 16.75 25.82
N THR A 452 -13.93 16.00 24.77
CA THR A 452 -15.06 15.07 24.72
C THR A 452 -14.69 13.66 25.17
N TRP A 453 -13.39 13.37 25.36
CA TRP A 453 -12.92 12.08 25.80
C TRP A 453 -13.00 11.97 27.32
N SER A 454 -13.52 10.83 27.80
CA SER A 454 -13.37 10.46 29.21
C SER A 454 -11.91 10.13 29.54
N ASP A 455 -11.58 10.10 30.83
CA ASP A 455 -10.25 9.72 31.29
C ASP A 455 -9.85 8.30 30.84
N ASP A 456 -10.82 7.37 30.76
CA ASP A 456 -10.60 6.02 30.25
C ASP A 456 -10.23 6.02 28.77
N VAL A 457 -10.89 6.86 27.95
CA VAL A 457 -10.55 7.00 26.53
C VAL A 457 -9.15 7.61 26.37
N LYS A 458 -8.80 8.62 27.18
CA LYS A 458 -7.45 9.21 27.17
C LYS A 458 -6.38 8.19 27.58
N ALA A 459 -6.63 7.41 28.63
CA ALA A 459 -5.71 6.35 29.07
C ALA A 459 -5.53 5.28 27.97
N ASN A 460 -6.62 4.88 27.32
CA ASN A 460 -6.58 3.94 26.20
C ASN A 460 -5.83 4.53 24.99
N ALA A 461 -6.09 5.79 24.62
CA ALA A 461 -5.37 6.50 23.57
C ALA A 461 -3.85 6.49 23.82
N SER A 462 -3.44 6.71 25.08
CA SER A 462 -2.02 6.69 25.47
C SER A 462 -1.43 5.28 25.37
N ASN A 463 -2.19 4.24 25.74
CA ASN A 463 -1.76 2.85 25.61
C ASN A 463 -1.59 2.46 24.13
N GLN A 464 -2.56 2.79 23.28
CA GLN A 464 -2.51 2.48 21.84
C GLN A 464 -1.38 3.24 21.14
N ALA A 465 -1.16 4.51 21.49
CA ALA A 465 -0.05 5.29 20.97
C ALA A 465 1.31 4.70 21.37
N GLY A 466 1.48 4.30 22.64
CA GLY A 466 2.70 3.62 23.11
C GLY A 466 2.89 2.28 22.41
N THR A 467 1.83 1.48 22.29
CA THR A 467 1.86 0.17 21.62
C THR A 467 2.29 0.29 20.16
N MET A 468 1.70 1.23 19.41
CA MET A 468 2.06 1.45 18.01
C MET A 468 3.48 2.00 17.87
N ALA A 469 3.91 2.90 18.76
CA ALA A 469 5.28 3.42 18.75
C ALA A 469 6.32 2.33 19.02
N GLU A 470 6.12 1.49 20.04
CA GLU A 470 7.00 0.35 20.34
C GLU A 470 7.06 -0.65 19.20
N ARG A 471 5.89 -0.93 18.59
CA ARG A 471 5.77 -1.88 17.50
C ARG A 471 6.43 -1.41 16.20
N LEU A 472 6.38 -0.11 15.90
CA LEU A 472 6.78 0.42 14.59
C LEU A 472 8.21 0.95 14.50
N ARG A 473 8.85 1.27 15.64
CA ARG A 473 10.12 2.03 15.65
C ARG A 473 11.30 1.32 14.99
N ASP A 474 11.33 -0.02 15.04
CA ASP A 474 12.46 -0.83 14.56
C ASP A 474 12.26 -1.36 13.13
N HIS A 475 11.08 -1.16 12.55
CA HIS A 475 10.81 -1.46 11.14
C HIS A 475 11.44 -0.39 10.21
N PRO A 476 12.52 -0.71 9.45
CA PRO A 476 13.14 0.27 8.56
C PRO A 476 12.26 0.71 7.38
N SER A 477 11.15 0.01 7.10
CA SER A 477 10.13 0.48 6.15
C SER A 477 9.38 1.71 6.67
N VAL A 478 9.07 1.80 7.96
CA VAL A 478 8.29 2.91 8.54
C VAL A 478 9.10 4.19 8.44
N PHE A 479 8.65 5.24 7.77
CA PHE A 479 9.46 6.46 7.62
C PHE A 479 8.88 7.68 8.33
N THR A 480 7.67 7.56 8.84
CA THR A 480 6.96 8.66 9.50
C THR A 480 5.79 8.11 10.30
N PHE A 481 5.20 8.94 11.17
CA PHE A 481 3.88 8.68 11.75
C PHE A 481 3.00 9.93 11.65
N PHE A 482 1.78 9.82 11.12
CA PHE A 482 0.82 10.91 11.04
C PHE A 482 -0.07 10.93 12.29
N GLN A 483 0.01 12.01 13.08
CA GLN A 483 -0.72 12.16 14.34
C GLN A 483 -2.19 12.60 14.16
N GLY A 484 -2.59 12.86 12.92
CA GLY A 484 -3.95 13.15 12.47
C GLY A 484 -4.05 12.88 10.97
N SER A 485 -5.26 12.74 10.45
CA SER A 485 -5.52 12.61 9.02
C SER A 485 -6.08 13.94 8.52
N ASP A 486 -7.39 14.05 8.34
CA ASP A 486 -8.08 15.29 8.00
C ASP A 486 -7.73 16.36 9.02
N ASP A 487 -7.88 16.08 10.33
CA ASP A 487 -7.66 17.05 11.39
C ASP A 487 -6.34 16.83 12.17
N ALA A 488 -5.64 17.93 12.41
CA ALA A 488 -4.50 17.94 13.32
C ALA A 488 -4.95 17.71 14.78
N PRO A 489 -4.16 16.99 15.61
CA PRO A 489 -4.50 16.83 17.02
C PRO A 489 -4.51 18.17 17.74
N ASP A 490 -5.47 18.35 18.65
CA ASP A 490 -5.45 19.46 19.60
C ASP A 490 -4.28 19.33 20.61
N ALA A 491 -4.03 20.38 21.40
CA ALA A 491 -2.85 20.45 22.27
C ALA A 491 -2.75 19.31 23.31
N GLU A 492 -3.88 18.87 23.86
CA GLU A 492 -3.91 17.82 24.88
C GLU A 492 -3.66 16.45 24.23
N LYS A 493 -4.37 16.17 23.12
CA LYS A 493 -4.19 14.95 22.35
C LYS A 493 -2.76 14.82 21.81
N GLU A 494 -2.23 15.91 21.25
CA GLU A 494 -0.85 15.96 20.75
C GLU A 494 0.15 15.71 21.89
N ALA A 495 -0.02 16.36 23.04
CA ALA A 495 0.86 16.13 24.18
C ALA A 495 0.82 14.67 24.68
N LEU A 496 -0.36 14.06 24.68
CA LEU A 496 -0.57 12.68 25.07
C LEU A 496 0.13 11.71 24.12
N PHE A 497 -0.09 11.85 22.81
CA PHE A 497 0.56 11.01 21.80
C PHE A 497 2.08 11.20 21.79
N LEU A 498 2.58 12.44 21.74
CA LEU A 498 4.02 12.70 21.72
C LEU A 498 4.72 12.16 22.98
N LYS A 499 4.06 12.23 24.15
CA LYS A 499 4.60 11.62 25.38
C LYS A 499 4.73 10.10 25.23
N ALA A 500 3.70 9.40 24.76
CA ALA A 500 3.73 7.96 24.57
C ALA A 500 4.81 7.54 23.55
N PHE A 501 4.91 8.25 22.42
CA PHE A 501 5.94 8.00 21.41
C PHE A 501 7.36 8.27 21.93
N THR A 502 7.54 9.33 22.74
CA THR A 502 8.84 9.63 23.37
C THR A 502 9.23 8.54 24.37
N GLN A 503 8.28 8.04 25.16
CA GLN A 503 8.51 6.96 26.13
C GLN A 503 8.88 5.64 25.44
N ALA A 504 8.40 5.42 24.22
CA ALA A 504 8.74 4.29 23.37
C ALA A 504 10.01 4.49 22.53
N ASP A 505 10.75 5.59 22.72
CA ASP A 505 11.93 5.96 21.93
C ASP A 505 11.69 6.03 20.41
N PHE A 506 10.47 6.38 19.97
CA PHE A 506 10.17 6.53 18.55
C PHE A 506 10.81 7.83 18.00
N ARG A 507 11.88 7.68 17.22
CA ARG A 507 12.71 8.79 16.72
C ARG A 507 12.42 9.23 15.28
N LEU A 508 11.48 8.59 14.59
CA LEU A 508 11.14 8.93 13.21
C LEU A 508 10.31 10.23 13.15
N PRO A 509 10.31 10.93 12.00
CA PRO A 509 9.45 12.10 11.81
C PRO A 509 7.99 11.83 12.15
N GLN A 510 7.36 12.79 12.82
CA GLN A 510 5.92 12.78 13.10
C GLN A 510 5.31 14.00 12.42
N VAL A 511 4.16 13.82 11.76
CA VAL A 511 3.48 14.87 10.96
C VAL A 511 2.11 15.14 11.59
N ALA A 512 1.72 16.42 11.64
CA ALA A 512 0.52 16.85 12.35
C ALA A 512 -0.79 16.30 11.73
N ALA A 513 -0.92 16.34 10.41
CA ALA A 513 -2.12 15.98 9.66
C ALA A 513 -1.76 15.53 8.23
N ALA A 514 -2.68 14.86 7.55
CA ALA A 514 -2.67 14.62 6.11
C ALA A 514 -3.00 15.90 5.32
N GLU A 515 -3.86 16.76 5.87
CA GLU A 515 -4.17 18.08 5.33
C GLU A 515 -3.09 19.16 5.57
N TYR A 516 -3.23 20.33 4.91
CA TYR A 516 -2.37 21.51 5.10
C TYR A 516 -2.64 22.25 6.42
N LYS A 517 -2.75 21.49 7.52
CA LYS A 517 -3.03 21.97 8.87
C LYS A 517 -1.77 22.04 9.72
N SER A 518 -1.90 22.56 10.94
CA SER A 518 -0.82 22.69 11.91
C SER A 518 -1.32 22.27 13.28
N SER A 519 -0.48 21.57 14.04
CA SER A 519 -0.69 21.32 15.47
C SER A 519 0.22 22.20 16.33
N PRO A 520 -0.07 22.37 17.63
CA PRO A 520 0.68 23.26 18.52
C PRO A 520 2.18 22.97 18.66
N LYS A 521 2.63 21.70 18.65
CA LYS A 521 4.04 21.32 18.83
C LYS A 521 4.73 20.87 17.55
N LEU A 522 4.06 20.07 16.72
CA LEU A 522 4.64 19.61 15.44
C LEU A 522 4.65 20.71 14.37
N GLY A 523 3.82 21.75 14.53
CA GLY A 523 3.73 22.85 13.59
C GLY A 523 3.07 22.45 12.26
N PRO A 524 3.33 23.18 11.17
CA PRO A 524 2.70 22.93 9.88
C PRO A 524 3.04 21.54 9.33
N ALA A 525 2.02 20.80 8.90
CA ALA A 525 2.18 19.49 8.28
C ALA A 525 2.97 19.61 6.97
N GLY A 526 2.57 20.57 6.11
CA GLY A 526 3.13 20.76 4.77
C GLY A 526 2.64 19.75 3.74
N THR A 527 1.57 19.04 4.06
CA THR A 527 0.90 18.04 3.21
C THR A 527 -0.44 18.58 2.75
N LYS A 528 -1.06 17.92 1.78
CA LYS A 528 -2.40 18.25 1.30
C LYS A 528 -3.11 16.95 0.93
N GLU A 529 -4.40 17.08 0.71
CA GLU A 529 -5.22 16.04 0.11
C GLU A 529 -6.19 16.67 -0.90
N GLY A 530 -6.88 15.81 -1.64
CA GLY A 530 -8.06 16.20 -2.38
C GLY A 530 -7.91 16.08 -3.89
N GLY A 531 -9.06 15.88 -4.51
CA GLY A 531 -9.17 15.28 -5.84
C GLY A 531 -9.44 13.79 -5.68
N TYR A 532 -10.71 13.43 -5.54
CA TYR A 532 -11.16 12.04 -5.45
C TYR A 532 -12.01 11.61 -6.65
N ASN A 533 -12.07 12.44 -7.69
CA ASN A 533 -12.88 12.23 -8.89
C ASN A 533 -12.14 12.64 -10.15
N TYR A 534 -12.79 12.48 -11.30
CA TYR A 534 -12.16 12.70 -12.58
C TYR A 534 -11.69 14.15 -12.76
N PHE A 535 -10.40 14.27 -13.06
CA PHE A 535 -9.77 15.45 -13.63
C PHE A 535 -9.03 15.03 -14.91
N PRO A 536 -9.07 15.84 -15.98
CA PRO A 536 -8.35 15.51 -17.21
C PRO A 536 -6.83 15.56 -16.98
N PRO A 537 -6.02 14.81 -17.76
CA PRO A 537 -4.56 14.80 -17.65
C PRO A 537 -3.91 16.20 -17.58
N SER A 538 -4.38 17.16 -18.37
CA SER A 538 -3.83 18.54 -18.37
C SER A 538 -4.04 19.26 -17.03
N ALA A 539 -5.14 19.00 -16.33
CA ALA A 539 -5.40 19.59 -15.01
C ALA A 539 -4.46 19.03 -13.94
N LEU A 540 -4.11 17.74 -14.01
CA LEU A 540 -3.19 17.09 -13.08
C LEU A 540 -1.75 17.62 -13.19
N TRP A 541 -1.34 18.03 -14.39
CA TRP A 541 -0.05 18.67 -14.64
C TRP A 541 -0.02 20.17 -14.30
N ASN A 542 -1.18 20.82 -14.31
CA ASN A 542 -1.29 22.26 -14.09
C ASN A 542 -0.99 22.61 -12.62
N ASN A 543 0.23 23.06 -12.34
CA ASN A 543 0.65 23.49 -11.00
C ASN A 543 0.42 25.00 -10.76
N ARG A 544 -0.43 25.67 -11.56
CA ARG A 544 -0.72 27.10 -11.40
C ARG A 544 -1.77 27.35 -10.32
N ARG A 545 -1.84 28.61 -9.86
CA ARG A 545 -2.73 29.05 -8.77
C ARG A 545 -4.22 28.79 -9.02
N GLU A 546 -4.67 28.75 -10.26
CA GLU A 546 -6.07 28.43 -10.61
C GLU A 546 -6.51 27.02 -10.18
N THR A 547 -5.56 26.12 -9.92
CA THR A 547 -5.83 24.76 -9.44
C THR A 547 -5.94 24.67 -7.91
N VAL A 548 -5.71 25.78 -7.22
CA VAL A 548 -5.73 25.90 -5.75
C VAL A 548 -6.91 26.79 -5.36
N ASN A 549 -7.73 26.34 -4.41
CA ASN A 549 -8.75 27.19 -3.83
C ASN A 549 -8.06 28.28 -2.99
N THR A 550 -8.21 29.55 -3.38
CA THR A 550 -7.52 30.66 -2.71
C THR A 550 -8.06 30.98 -1.32
N ASP A 551 -9.30 30.56 -1.05
CA ASP A 551 -9.97 30.82 0.23
C ASP A 551 -9.63 29.75 1.28
N ASP A 552 -9.07 28.61 0.85
CA ASP A 552 -8.54 27.58 1.73
C ASP A 552 -7.51 26.68 1.02
N PRO A 553 -6.21 26.83 1.30
CA PRO A 553 -5.16 26.02 0.69
C PRO A 553 -5.14 24.57 1.19
N THR A 554 -5.92 24.21 2.22
CA THR A 554 -6.12 22.81 2.63
C THR A 554 -7.01 22.04 1.64
N LEU A 555 -7.82 22.76 0.85
CA LEU A 555 -8.85 22.21 -0.03
C LEU A 555 -8.39 22.10 -1.49
N SER A 556 -7.30 21.37 -1.76
CA SER A 556 -6.84 21.15 -3.14
C SER A 556 -7.74 20.15 -3.88
N MET A 557 -8.92 20.58 -4.32
CA MET A 557 -9.95 19.74 -4.99
C MET A 557 -9.52 19.08 -6.32
N THR A 558 -8.33 19.40 -6.83
CA THR A 558 -7.94 19.14 -8.23
C THR A 558 -6.87 18.06 -8.39
N GLY A 559 -6.27 17.60 -7.29
CA GLY A 559 -5.19 16.62 -7.30
C GLY A 559 -3.93 17.05 -8.10
N SER A 560 -3.77 18.35 -8.37
CA SER A 560 -2.68 18.86 -9.21
C SER A 560 -1.30 18.67 -8.57
N ALA A 561 -0.28 18.40 -9.38
CA ALA A 561 1.04 17.98 -8.91
C ALA A 561 1.89 19.12 -8.31
N TRP A 562 1.73 19.33 -7.00
CA TRP A 562 2.58 20.16 -6.14
C TRP A 562 2.46 19.70 -4.69
N GLY A 563 3.50 19.92 -3.89
CA GLY A 563 3.55 19.50 -2.49
C GLY A 563 3.47 17.99 -2.29
N PHE A 564 3.16 17.57 -1.07
CA PHE A 564 2.92 16.16 -0.77
C PHE A 564 1.41 15.92 -0.66
N ASP A 565 0.84 15.28 -1.68
CA ASP A 565 -0.54 14.85 -1.68
C ASP A 565 -0.67 13.46 -1.02
N THR A 566 -1.31 13.41 0.13
CA THR A 566 -1.39 12.23 1.01
C THR A 566 -2.58 11.33 0.71
N GLU A 567 -3.48 11.77 -0.17
CA GLU A 567 -4.61 11.01 -0.69
C GLU A 567 -5.30 11.73 -1.84
N VAL A 568 -5.14 11.15 -3.04
CA VAL A 568 -5.70 11.71 -4.27
C VAL A 568 -5.91 10.60 -5.30
N SER A 569 -6.97 10.67 -6.08
CA SER A 569 -7.17 9.81 -7.25
C SER A 569 -8.09 10.46 -8.27
N THR A 570 -8.36 9.73 -9.35
CA THR A 570 -9.26 10.18 -10.41
C THR A 570 -10.66 9.58 -10.27
N GLY A 571 -10.97 9.02 -9.09
CA GLY A 571 -12.28 8.52 -8.72
C GLY A 571 -12.55 7.08 -9.14
N ASN A 572 -13.50 6.93 -10.05
CA ASN A 572 -13.94 5.60 -10.46
C ASN A 572 -12.78 4.80 -11.06
N THR A 573 -12.81 3.51 -10.77
CA THR A 573 -11.95 2.52 -11.40
C THR A 573 -12.82 1.32 -11.70
N ILE A 574 -13.11 1.13 -12.97
CA ILE A 574 -13.88 0.04 -13.52
C ILE A 574 -12.95 -1.17 -13.71
N PRO A 575 -13.20 -2.29 -13.00
CA PRO A 575 -12.47 -3.52 -13.20
C PRO A 575 -12.60 -4.03 -14.65
N THR A 576 -11.71 -4.95 -15.02
CA THR A 576 -11.83 -5.63 -16.31
C THR A 576 -13.17 -6.38 -16.38
N GLN A 577 -13.60 -6.69 -17.61
CA GLN A 577 -14.81 -7.47 -17.82
C GLN A 577 -14.82 -8.82 -17.07
N ASP A 578 -13.67 -9.51 -16.94
CA ASP A 578 -13.61 -10.78 -16.22
C ASP A 578 -13.80 -10.60 -14.71
N SER A 579 -13.30 -9.50 -14.14
CA SER A 579 -13.51 -9.17 -12.74
C SER A 579 -14.97 -8.77 -12.48
N LEU A 580 -15.57 -7.92 -13.32
CA LEU A 580 -17.00 -7.56 -13.22
C LEU A 580 -17.92 -8.80 -13.24
N ASN A 581 -17.60 -9.79 -14.08
CA ASN A 581 -18.36 -11.03 -14.16
C ASN A 581 -18.31 -11.89 -12.88
N ARG A 582 -17.38 -11.63 -11.95
CA ARG A 582 -17.26 -12.38 -10.70
C ARG A 582 -18.22 -11.93 -9.61
N PHE A 583 -18.68 -10.67 -9.66
CA PHE A 583 -19.49 -10.11 -8.57
C PHE A 583 -20.74 -9.35 -9.03
N LEU A 584 -20.93 -9.11 -10.34
CA LEU A 584 -22.12 -8.45 -10.88
C LEU A 584 -22.84 -9.30 -11.92
N THR A 585 -24.18 -9.30 -11.84
CA THR A 585 -25.05 -9.79 -12.92
C THR A 585 -24.97 -8.89 -14.16
N PRO A 586 -25.34 -9.39 -15.36
CA PRO A 586 -25.42 -8.57 -16.57
C PRO A 586 -26.31 -7.32 -16.43
N ASP A 587 -27.40 -7.40 -15.67
CA ASP A 587 -28.31 -6.27 -15.44
C ASP A 587 -27.66 -5.19 -14.55
N GLU A 588 -26.92 -5.57 -13.51
CA GLU A 588 -26.14 -4.62 -12.72
C GLU A 588 -24.99 -4.01 -13.54
N GLN A 589 -24.31 -4.81 -14.36
CA GLN A 589 -23.27 -4.31 -15.26
C GLN A 589 -23.84 -3.29 -16.26
N LYS A 590 -25.07 -3.48 -16.77
CA LYS A 590 -25.72 -2.53 -17.67
C LYS A 590 -25.86 -1.13 -17.05
N LYS A 591 -26.10 -1.04 -15.74
CA LYS A 591 -26.19 0.26 -15.04
C LYS A 591 -24.87 1.04 -15.05
N ILE A 592 -23.73 0.34 -15.23
CA ILE A 592 -22.40 0.96 -15.30
C ILE A 592 -22.22 1.69 -16.63
N TRP A 593 -22.60 1.05 -17.74
CA TRP A 593 -22.31 1.54 -19.09
C TRP A 593 -23.52 2.11 -19.83
N ASP A 594 -24.72 2.15 -19.24
CA ASP A 594 -25.89 2.73 -19.92
C ASP A 594 -25.57 4.15 -20.44
N PRO A 595 -25.79 4.47 -21.72
CA PRO A 595 -25.53 5.82 -22.26
C PRO A 595 -26.18 6.97 -21.49
N ALA A 596 -27.26 6.72 -20.74
CA ALA A 596 -27.86 7.72 -19.85
C ALA A 596 -26.88 8.21 -18.76
N THR A 597 -25.91 7.38 -18.36
CA THR A 597 -24.84 7.78 -17.42
C THR A 597 -23.94 8.87 -17.99
N ALA A 598 -23.83 9.03 -19.31
CA ALA A 598 -23.00 10.05 -19.93
C ALA A 598 -23.71 11.40 -20.16
N GLN A 599 -24.96 11.56 -19.71
CA GLN A 599 -25.76 12.78 -19.91
C GLN A 599 -25.46 13.90 -18.89
N GLY A 600 -24.38 13.77 -18.13
CA GLY A 600 -23.94 14.73 -17.13
C GLY A 600 -23.17 14.07 -16.00
N GLN A 601 -22.30 14.82 -15.34
CA GLN A 601 -21.41 14.28 -14.30
C GLN A 601 -22.13 13.77 -13.04
N THR A 602 -23.44 14.01 -12.92
CA THR A 602 -24.30 13.52 -11.83
C THR A 602 -25.33 12.48 -12.29
N ALA A 603 -25.25 12.06 -13.56
CA ALA A 603 -26.17 11.12 -14.18
C ALA A 603 -25.86 9.66 -13.82
N GLY A 604 -26.87 8.81 -13.93
CA GLY A 604 -26.81 7.41 -13.52
C GLY A 604 -27.55 7.13 -12.21
N GLN A 605 -27.61 5.85 -11.85
CA GLN A 605 -28.14 5.39 -10.58
C GLN A 605 -26.99 5.21 -9.58
N ASP A 606 -27.30 5.22 -8.29
CA ASP A 606 -26.32 4.94 -7.24
C ASP A 606 -25.92 3.46 -7.33
N MET A 607 -24.61 3.20 -7.42
CA MET A 607 -24.09 1.84 -7.54
C MET A 607 -23.74 1.28 -6.15
N TYR A 608 -24.13 0.04 -5.86
CA TYR A 608 -23.80 -0.56 -4.57
C TYR A 608 -22.27 -0.66 -4.38
N HIS A 609 -21.56 -1.13 -5.40
CA HIS A 609 -20.10 -1.33 -5.40
C HIS A 609 -19.24 -0.05 -5.52
N THR A 610 -19.84 1.12 -5.33
CA THR A 610 -19.11 2.39 -5.06
C THR A 610 -19.27 2.84 -3.61
N PHE A 611 -20.03 2.11 -2.78
CA PHE A 611 -20.43 2.47 -1.41
C PHE A 611 -21.10 3.84 -1.28
N PHE A 612 -22.30 3.84 -0.70
CA PHE A 612 -23.04 5.06 -0.43
C PHE A 612 -22.85 5.52 1.03
N TYR A 613 -22.26 6.69 1.19
CA TYR A 613 -22.11 7.47 2.42
C TYR A 613 -22.75 8.86 2.25
N ALA A 614 -23.98 9.03 2.77
CA ALA A 614 -24.73 10.29 2.80
C ALA A 614 -24.74 11.11 1.48
N ASP A 615 -24.93 12.43 1.55
CA ASP A 615 -24.83 13.33 0.38
C ASP A 615 -23.40 13.42 -0.19
N TYR A 616 -22.40 12.96 0.57
CA TYR A 616 -20.98 12.87 0.17
C TYR A 616 -20.78 11.91 -1.02
N THR A 617 -21.67 10.93 -1.20
CA THR A 617 -21.60 9.87 -2.24
C THR A 617 -22.69 9.92 -3.31
N ARG A 618 -23.29 11.09 -3.57
CA ARG A 618 -24.03 11.30 -4.85
C ARG A 618 -23.14 11.10 -6.10
N LEU A 619 -21.83 10.93 -5.88
CA LEU A 619 -20.76 10.53 -6.80
C LEU A 619 -20.62 9.00 -6.99
N SER A 620 -21.42 8.19 -6.28
CA SER A 620 -21.59 6.74 -6.51
C SER A 620 -22.16 6.40 -7.90
N ARG A 621 -22.56 7.44 -8.65
CA ARG A 621 -23.11 7.39 -9.99
C ARG A 621 -22.02 7.50 -11.03
N MET A 622 -22.20 6.76 -12.12
CA MET A 622 -21.15 6.64 -13.10
C MET A 622 -20.90 7.88 -13.96
N GLY A 623 -21.81 8.86 -13.93
CA GLY A 623 -21.70 10.04 -14.79
C GLY A 623 -20.46 10.89 -14.56
N VAL A 624 -19.93 10.93 -13.33
CA VAL A 624 -18.72 11.72 -13.01
C VAL A 624 -17.52 11.30 -13.86
N TYR A 625 -17.43 10.01 -14.15
CA TYR A 625 -16.38 9.41 -14.96
C TYR A 625 -16.80 9.18 -16.41
N ASN A 626 -18.02 8.69 -16.62
CA ASN A 626 -18.51 8.35 -17.95
C ASN A 626 -18.71 9.59 -18.84
N THR A 627 -19.19 10.71 -18.30
CA THR A 627 -19.42 11.94 -19.08
C THR A 627 -18.13 12.46 -19.75
N PRO A 628 -17.03 12.71 -19.03
CA PRO A 628 -15.79 13.16 -19.68
C PRO A 628 -15.23 12.11 -20.65
N LEU A 629 -15.29 10.81 -20.34
CA LEU A 629 -14.81 9.79 -21.27
C LEU A 629 -15.66 9.73 -22.56
N TRP A 630 -16.97 9.83 -22.45
CA TRP A 630 -17.90 9.85 -23.58
C TRP A 630 -17.60 11.02 -24.52
N HIS A 631 -17.37 12.22 -23.97
CA HIS A 631 -17.08 13.40 -24.78
C HIS A 631 -15.65 13.42 -25.33
N ARG A 632 -14.68 12.79 -24.65
CA ARG A 632 -13.29 12.72 -25.10
C ARG A 632 -13.08 11.63 -26.15
N TYR A 633 -13.49 10.40 -25.84
CA TYR A 633 -13.24 9.22 -26.66
C TYR A 633 -14.36 8.93 -27.65
N GLY A 634 -15.60 9.32 -27.34
CA GLY A 634 -16.76 9.09 -28.18
C GLY A 634 -17.77 8.11 -27.57
N PRO A 635 -18.95 7.98 -28.21
CA PRO A 635 -20.05 7.18 -27.69
C PRO A 635 -19.78 5.67 -27.74
N TRP A 636 -20.13 4.96 -26.67
CA TRP A 636 -20.21 3.50 -26.64
C TRP A 636 -21.66 3.03 -26.77
N LYS A 637 -21.86 1.76 -27.13
CA LYS A 637 -23.19 1.17 -27.41
C LYS A 637 -23.43 -0.17 -26.70
N ASP A 638 -22.38 -0.77 -26.18
CA ASP A 638 -22.39 -2.09 -25.53
C ASP A 638 -21.25 -2.16 -24.50
N ALA A 639 -21.28 -3.19 -23.65
CA ALA A 639 -20.26 -3.40 -22.63
C ALA A 639 -18.84 -3.50 -23.22
N GLY A 640 -18.67 -4.09 -24.40
CA GLY A 640 -17.36 -4.27 -25.03
C GLY A 640 -16.74 -2.96 -25.50
N SER A 641 -17.51 -2.10 -26.16
CA SER A 641 -17.07 -0.76 -26.56
C SER A 641 -16.82 0.15 -25.34
N TYR A 642 -17.64 0.02 -24.29
CA TYR A 642 -17.39 0.69 -23.02
C TYR A 642 -16.08 0.25 -22.38
N GLN A 643 -15.84 -1.06 -22.25
CA GLN A 643 -14.61 -1.62 -21.66
C GLN A 643 -13.35 -1.16 -22.41
N LYS A 644 -13.39 -1.10 -23.74
CA LYS A 644 -12.25 -0.56 -24.52
C LYS A 644 -11.96 0.90 -24.21
N THR A 645 -12.99 1.73 -24.09
CA THR A 645 -12.86 3.16 -23.80
C THR A 645 -12.44 3.42 -22.35
N VAL A 646 -13.01 2.66 -21.40
CA VAL A 646 -12.76 2.89 -19.98
C VAL A 646 -11.34 2.49 -19.59
N GLN A 647 -10.86 1.34 -20.05
CA GLN A 647 -9.51 0.85 -19.70
C GLN A 647 -8.40 1.75 -20.26
N ILE A 648 -8.57 2.27 -21.49
CA ILE A 648 -7.60 3.22 -22.06
C ILE A 648 -7.66 4.59 -21.37
N GLY A 649 -8.85 5.05 -20.97
CA GLY A 649 -9.03 6.30 -20.23
C GLY A 649 -8.44 6.23 -18.81
N GLU A 650 -8.62 5.11 -18.13
CA GLU A 650 -8.00 4.80 -16.84
C GLU A 650 -6.48 4.82 -16.91
N TYR A 651 -5.91 4.13 -17.91
CA TYR A 651 -4.48 4.13 -18.13
C TYR A 651 -3.95 5.56 -18.37
N GLU A 652 -4.63 6.32 -19.24
CA GLU A 652 -4.22 7.69 -19.57
C GLU A 652 -4.14 8.57 -18.32
N VAL A 653 -5.22 8.59 -17.53
CA VAL A 653 -5.38 9.52 -16.43
C VAL A 653 -4.50 9.12 -15.24
N THR A 654 -4.39 7.83 -14.90
CA THR A 654 -3.51 7.37 -13.82
C THR A 654 -2.04 7.53 -14.18
N ARG A 655 -1.65 7.26 -15.44
CA ARG A 655 -0.29 7.55 -15.91
C ARG A 655 0.02 9.04 -15.77
N ALA A 656 -0.86 9.91 -16.26
CA ALA A 656 -0.67 11.34 -16.18
C ALA A 656 -0.55 11.84 -14.72
N GLN A 657 -1.31 11.25 -13.81
CA GLN A 657 -1.25 11.59 -12.38
C GLN A 657 0.12 11.29 -11.77
N PHE A 658 0.66 10.09 -11.94
CA PHE A 658 1.99 9.80 -11.41
C PHE A 658 3.10 10.56 -12.14
N GLU A 659 3.02 10.66 -13.47
CA GLU A 659 4.02 11.40 -14.26
C GLU A 659 4.05 12.88 -13.86
N SER A 660 2.92 13.52 -13.55
CA SER A 660 2.91 14.92 -13.13
C SER A 660 3.62 15.15 -11.80
N TYR A 661 3.38 14.28 -10.80
CA TYR A 661 4.08 14.34 -9.51
C TYR A 661 5.58 14.03 -9.62
N ILE A 662 5.99 13.20 -10.57
CA ILE A 662 7.40 12.99 -10.86
C ILE A 662 7.97 14.22 -11.60
N GLY A 663 7.30 14.65 -12.64
CA GLY A 663 7.71 15.72 -13.55
C GLY A 663 7.82 17.10 -12.91
N ASN A 664 7.04 17.36 -11.85
CA ASN A 664 7.06 18.61 -11.09
C ASN A 664 7.91 18.52 -9.82
N SER A 665 8.59 17.40 -9.56
CA SER A 665 9.37 17.23 -8.31
C SER A 665 10.56 18.17 -8.17
N THR A 666 11.01 18.73 -9.29
CA THR A 666 12.09 19.73 -9.37
C THR A 666 11.58 21.13 -9.69
N ASP A 667 10.26 21.37 -9.63
CA ASP A 667 9.73 22.73 -9.76
C ASP A 667 10.31 23.62 -8.64
N LYS A 668 10.63 24.87 -8.98
CA LYS A 668 11.34 25.77 -8.07
C LYS A 668 10.45 26.35 -6.98
N ALA A 669 9.18 26.61 -7.30
CA ALA A 669 8.23 27.26 -6.40
C ALA A 669 7.27 26.26 -5.77
N ASN A 670 6.83 25.27 -6.57
CA ASN A 670 5.78 24.32 -6.23
C ASN A 670 6.24 22.87 -6.48
N PRO A 671 7.37 22.42 -5.91
CA PRO A 671 7.82 21.04 -6.11
C PRO A 671 6.79 20.05 -5.57
N SER A 672 6.44 19.05 -6.36
CA SER A 672 5.74 17.86 -5.87
C SER A 672 6.71 16.98 -5.08
N THR A 673 6.43 16.78 -3.80
CA THR A 673 7.27 16.00 -2.88
C THR A 673 6.71 14.60 -2.63
N GLY A 674 5.45 14.35 -2.99
CA GLY A 674 4.90 13.00 -3.02
C GLY A 674 3.44 12.93 -3.46
N ILE A 675 3.02 11.71 -3.77
CA ILE A 675 1.64 11.30 -4.07
C ILE A 675 1.33 9.98 -3.38
N ILE A 676 0.18 9.90 -2.74
CA ILE A 676 -0.49 8.66 -2.33
C ILE A 676 -1.79 8.53 -3.13
N TYR A 677 -1.82 7.58 -4.06
CA TYR A 677 -3.03 7.29 -4.82
C TYR A 677 -4.14 6.73 -3.91
N TRP A 678 -5.35 7.26 -4.03
CA TRP A 678 -6.53 6.81 -3.29
C TRP A 678 -7.40 5.84 -4.13
N MET A 679 -7.24 4.53 -4.02
CA MET A 679 -6.41 3.74 -3.11
C MET A 679 -5.63 2.65 -3.85
N LEU A 680 -4.66 2.03 -3.17
CA LEU A 680 -3.92 0.87 -3.64
C LEU A 680 -4.87 -0.28 -3.98
N ASN A 681 -5.75 -0.60 -3.03
CA ASN A 681 -6.69 -1.70 -3.07
C ASN A 681 -7.93 -1.36 -2.25
N LYS A 682 -8.97 -2.17 -2.41
CA LYS A 682 -10.21 -2.10 -1.64
C LYS A 682 -10.40 -3.38 -0.85
N ALA A 683 -11.20 -3.28 0.21
CA ALA A 683 -11.51 -4.39 1.11
C ALA A 683 -12.47 -5.43 0.49
N TRP A 684 -13.03 -5.09 -0.68
CA TRP A 684 -14.11 -5.78 -1.37
C TRP A 684 -14.10 -5.44 -2.88
N PRO A 685 -14.85 -6.14 -3.75
CA PRO A 685 -15.01 -5.75 -5.14
C PRO A 685 -15.62 -4.35 -5.26
N SER A 686 -14.99 -3.46 -6.02
CA SER A 686 -15.30 -2.03 -6.07
C SER A 686 -15.25 -1.48 -7.50
N LEU A 687 -15.96 -0.38 -7.74
CA LEU A 687 -15.93 0.41 -8.97
C LEU A 687 -15.22 1.77 -8.78
N GLN A 688 -14.49 1.93 -7.67
CA GLN A 688 -13.75 3.15 -7.34
C GLN A 688 -12.50 2.90 -6.53
N TRP A 689 -11.53 3.81 -6.70
CA TRP A 689 -10.36 3.98 -5.83
C TRP A 689 -9.53 2.70 -5.66
N SER A 690 -9.24 1.95 -6.71
CA SER A 690 -8.42 0.73 -6.59
C SER A 690 -7.40 0.63 -7.70
N MET A 691 -6.12 0.37 -7.42
CA MET A 691 -5.15 0.12 -8.49
C MET A 691 -5.22 -1.31 -9.04
N TYR A 692 -5.73 -2.25 -8.24
CA TYR A 692 -6.03 -3.63 -8.64
C TYR A 692 -7.28 -4.12 -7.91
N GLY A 693 -7.97 -5.10 -8.52
CA GLY A 693 -9.19 -5.68 -7.96
C GLY A 693 -8.93 -6.48 -6.68
N SER A 694 -9.97 -6.70 -5.86
CA SER A 694 -9.90 -7.58 -4.68
C SER A 694 -9.57 -9.04 -5.01
N ASP A 695 -9.68 -9.40 -6.29
CA ASP A 695 -9.31 -10.66 -6.92
C ASP A 695 -7.90 -10.66 -7.54
N PHE A 696 -7.13 -9.58 -7.36
CA PHE A 696 -5.81 -9.30 -7.95
C PHE A 696 -5.79 -9.04 -9.46
N ASP A 697 -6.93 -8.82 -10.10
CA ASP A 697 -6.96 -8.42 -11.51
C ASP A 697 -6.43 -7.00 -11.71
N GLN A 698 -5.90 -6.71 -12.89
CA GLN A 698 -5.11 -5.52 -13.19
C GLN A 698 -5.81 -4.67 -14.26
N PRO A 699 -6.70 -3.73 -13.89
CA PRO A 699 -7.35 -2.80 -14.82
C PRO A 699 -6.35 -1.76 -15.38
N GLY A 700 -6.80 -0.90 -16.29
CA GLY A 700 -5.97 0.10 -16.96
C GLY A 700 -5.20 1.01 -16.01
N VAL A 701 -5.79 1.36 -14.86
CA VAL A 701 -5.10 2.15 -13.82
C VAL A 701 -3.81 1.48 -13.32
N TYR A 702 -3.76 0.14 -13.26
CA TYR A 702 -2.58 -0.62 -12.82
C TYR A 702 -1.40 -0.36 -13.76
N PHE A 703 -1.65 -0.50 -15.06
CA PHE A 703 -0.62 -0.36 -16.08
C PHE A 703 -0.26 1.10 -16.34
N GLY A 704 -1.21 2.02 -16.15
CA GLY A 704 -0.94 3.46 -16.15
C GLY A 704 0.04 3.84 -15.04
N ALA A 705 -0.21 3.38 -13.82
CA ALA A 705 0.70 3.56 -12.69
C ALA A 705 2.04 2.89 -12.93
N LYS A 706 2.05 1.64 -13.39
CA LYS A 706 3.27 0.90 -13.71
C LYS A 706 4.15 1.63 -14.73
N LYS A 707 3.55 2.18 -15.80
CA LYS A 707 4.28 2.90 -16.85
C LYS A 707 4.95 4.16 -16.28
N ALA A 708 4.19 4.97 -15.56
CA ALA A 708 4.66 6.24 -15.00
C ALA A 708 5.81 6.09 -14.00
N ASN A 709 5.88 4.94 -13.34
CA ASN A 709 6.81 4.66 -12.24
C ASN A 709 7.99 3.76 -12.66
N GLU A 710 8.29 3.67 -13.96
CA GLU A 710 9.50 3.00 -14.45
C GLU A 710 10.77 3.59 -13.79
N PRO A 711 11.79 2.78 -13.43
CA PRO A 711 12.94 3.27 -12.67
C PRO A 711 13.74 4.40 -13.36
N VAL A 712 13.81 4.36 -14.69
CA VAL A 712 14.37 5.42 -15.52
C VAL A 712 13.38 5.66 -16.66
N HIS A 713 12.70 6.80 -16.64
CA HIS A 713 11.44 6.98 -17.37
C HIS A 713 11.44 8.24 -18.24
N VAL A 714 10.84 8.15 -19.43
CA VAL A 714 10.58 9.30 -20.31
C VAL A 714 9.08 9.58 -20.38
N MET A 715 8.70 10.85 -20.17
CA MET A 715 7.31 11.28 -20.04
C MET A 715 6.99 12.54 -20.82
N TYR A 716 5.71 12.71 -21.17
CA TYR A 716 5.12 13.89 -21.80
C TYR A 716 4.33 14.70 -20.76
N SER A 717 4.56 16.01 -20.72
CA SER A 717 3.85 16.93 -19.82
C SER A 717 2.63 17.50 -20.53
N TYR A 718 1.42 17.25 -20.01
CA TYR A 718 0.16 17.61 -20.69
C TYR A 718 -0.17 19.11 -20.66
N ASP A 719 0.51 19.88 -19.82
CA ASP A 719 0.30 21.31 -19.64
C ASP A 719 1.07 22.16 -20.66
N ASP A 720 2.30 21.76 -20.99
CA ASP A 720 3.19 22.53 -21.89
C ASP A 720 3.75 21.75 -23.08
N GLY A 721 3.46 20.45 -23.18
CA GLY A 721 3.92 19.56 -24.25
C GLY A 721 5.41 19.21 -24.19
N SER A 722 6.10 19.52 -23.08
CA SER A 722 7.50 19.21 -22.91
C SER A 722 7.75 17.74 -22.58
N ILE A 723 8.91 17.24 -22.99
CA ILE A 723 9.35 15.88 -22.66
C ILE A 723 10.33 15.96 -21.49
N LYS A 724 10.05 15.17 -20.46
CA LYS A 724 10.90 15.05 -19.27
C LYS A 724 11.47 13.65 -19.13
N VAL A 725 12.63 13.54 -18.49
CA VAL A 725 13.27 12.27 -18.14
C VAL A 725 13.57 12.24 -16.66
N ALA A 726 13.20 11.15 -16.00
CA ALA A 726 13.40 10.92 -14.57
C ALA A 726 14.36 9.76 -14.32
N ASN A 727 15.23 9.91 -13.32
CA ASN A 727 15.98 8.81 -12.70
C ASN A 727 15.46 8.58 -11.29
N LEU A 728 14.64 7.55 -11.10
CA LEU A 728 14.04 7.17 -9.82
C LEU A 728 14.89 6.14 -9.06
N THR A 729 16.08 5.81 -9.56
CA THR A 729 17.03 4.88 -8.92
C THR A 729 18.00 5.61 -7.98
N GLY A 730 18.69 4.85 -7.12
CA GLY A 730 19.80 5.37 -6.29
C GLY A 730 21.11 5.57 -7.05
N ALA A 731 21.26 4.92 -8.22
CA ALA A 731 22.45 5.02 -9.04
C ALA A 731 22.36 6.20 -10.02
N ARG A 732 23.52 6.79 -10.33
CA ARG A 732 23.64 7.80 -11.39
C ARG A 732 23.36 7.16 -12.76
N GLN A 733 22.67 7.89 -13.63
CA GLN A 733 22.38 7.47 -15.00
C GLN A 733 23.05 8.41 -16.01
N ASP A 734 23.82 7.86 -16.93
CA ASP A 734 24.55 8.58 -17.98
C ASP A 734 24.29 7.98 -19.37
N GLY A 735 24.69 8.70 -20.42
CA GLY A 735 24.69 8.20 -21.80
C GLY A 735 23.30 8.00 -22.41
N LEU A 736 22.29 8.66 -21.86
CA LEU A 736 20.90 8.55 -22.28
C LEU A 736 20.57 9.50 -23.46
N ARG A 737 19.65 9.09 -24.33
CA ARG A 737 19.13 9.90 -25.42
C ARG A 737 17.61 9.75 -25.51
N ALA A 738 16.89 10.86 -25.47
CA ALA A 738 15.44 10.91 -25.62
C ALA A 738 15.07 11.24 -27.07
N THR A 739 14.09 10.52 -27.60
CA THR A 739 13.49 10.74 -28.92
C THR A 739 11.98 10.85 -28.77
N ALA A 740 11.40 11.88 -29.39
CA ALA A 740 9.96 12.09 -29.49
C ALA A 740 9.54 12.06 -30.97
N GLN A 741 8.58 11.21 -31.31
CA GLN A 741 8.02 11.10 -32.65
C GLN A 741 6.54 11.45 -32.62
N ILE A 742 6.14 12.45 -33.40
CA ILE A 742 4.73 12.82 -33.58
C ILE A 742 4.21 12.07 -34.80
N ILE A 743 3.20 11.24 -34.59
CA ILE A 743 2.69 10.27 -35.55
C ILE A 743 1.21 10.56 -35.77
N ASP A 744 0.83 10.78 -37.03
CA ASP A 744 -0.55 11.06 -37.43
C ASP A 744 -1.41 9.79 -37.38
N LEU A 745 -2.75 9.90 -37.46
CA LEU A 745 -3.65 8.72 -37.44
C LEU A 745 -3.47 7.80 -38.64
N ASP A 746 -2.96 8.33 -39.76
CA ASP A 746 -2.57 7.51 -40.91
C ASP A 746 -1.29 6.68 -40.67
N GLY A 747 -0.68 6.82 -39.49
CA GLY A 747 0.53 6.13 -39.04
C GLY A 747 1.84 6.75 -39.50
N LYS A 748 1.81 7.86 -40.24
CA LYS A 748 3.05 8.51 -40.71
C LYS A 748 3.63 9.40 -39.62
N VAL A 749 4.94 9.27 -39.41
CA VAL A 749 5.72 10.20 -38.59
C VAL A 749 5.74 11.57 -39.28
N ARG A 750 5.18 12.58 -38.62
CA ARG A 750 5.13 13.98 -39.12
C ARG A 750 6.27 14.82 -38.59
N ALA A 751 6.76 14.52 -37.39
CA ALA A 751 7.92 15.17 -36.80
C ALA A 751 8.71 14.20 -35.93
N THR A 752 10.01 14.45 -35.80
CA THR A 752 10.89 13.75 -34.86
C THR A 752 11.83 14.75 -34.22
N ALA A 753 11.91 14.72 -32.89
CA ALA A 753 12.87 15.47 -32.11
C ALA A 753 13.74 14.50 -31.32
N THR A 754 15.02 14.82 -31.12
CA THR A 754 15.95 13.96 -30.36
C THR A 754 16.98 14.82 -29.65
N ALA A 755 17.25 14.51 -28.38
CA ALA A 755 18.26 15.19 -27.57
C ALA A 755 19.03 14.20 -26.68
N PRO A 756 20.34 14.44 -26.46
CA PRO A 756 21.04 13.77 -25.37
C PRO A 756 20.47 14.23 -24.02
N VAL A 757 20.39 13.31 -23.07
CA VAL A 757 20.00 13.62 -21.70
C VAL A 757 21.30 13.76 -20.89
N GLY A 758 21.52 14.95 -20.33
CA GLY A 758 22.64 15.17 -19.43
C GLY A 758 22.54 14.23 -18.22
N ALA A 759 23.68 13.86 -17.64
CA ALA A 759 23.76 12.95 -16.51
C ALA A 759 22.75 13.22 -15.39
N LEU A 760 22.04 12.19 -14.94
CA LEU A 760 21.01 12.28 -13.90
C LEU A 760 21.52 11.63 -12.61
N GLY A 761 21.53 12.40 -11.51
CA GLY A 761 21.71 11.88 -10.17
C GLY A 761 20.48 11.09 -9.69
N SER A 762 20.58 10.52 -8.48
CA SER A 762 19.46 9.83 -7.83
C SER A 762 18.29 10.79 -7.60
N GLN A 763 17.08 10.39 -8.01
CA GLN A 763 15.84 11.17 -7.92
C GLN A 763 15.83 12.46 -8.78
N ASP A 764 16.74 12.61 -9.75
CA ASP A 764 16.75 13.75 -10.66
C ASP A 764 15.66 13.64 -11.74
N VAL A 765 15.08 14.80 -12.10
CA VAL A 765 14.16 14.96 -13.23
C VAL A 765 14.58 16.15 -14.08
N ARG A 766 14.51 16.03 -15.41
CA ARG A 766 14.87 17.11 -16.34
C ARG A 766 13.95 17.18 -17.54
N THR A 767 13.55 18.40 -17.91
CA THR A 767 12.99 18.69 -19.23
C THR A 767 14.09 18.62 -20.29
N VAL A 768 13.84 17.90 -21.39
CA VAL A 768 14.85 17.58 -22.42
C VAL A 768 14.43 17.98 -23.84
N LEU A 769 13.13 18.05 -24.15
CA LEU A 769 12.61 18.43 -25.47
C LEU A 769 11.33 19.26 -25.35
N HIS A 770 11.06 20.09 -26.35
CA HIS A 770 9.75 20.72 -26.60
C HIS A 770 9.34 20.47 -28.06
N PRO A 771 8.83 19.26 -28.37
CA PRO A 771 8.40 18.92 -29.72
C PRO A 771 7.28 19.87 -30.19
N LYS A 772 7.33 20.28 -31.45
CA LYS A 772 6.29 21.12 -32.05
C LYS A 772 5.32 20.25 -32.83
N VAL A 773 4.04 20.32 -32.48
CA VAL A 773 2.96 19.65 -33.22
C VAL A 773 2.85 20.27 -34.62
N PRO A 774 3.02 19.48 -35.71
CA PRO A 774 2.94 20.00 -37.07
C PRO A 774 1.55 20.53 -37.43
N ALA A 775 1.51 21.62 -38.21
CA ALA A 775 0.26 22.13 -38.78
C ALA A 775 -0.38 21.07 -39.70
N GLY A 776 -1.70 20.94 -39.65
CA GLY A 776 -2.46 20.01 -40.50
C GLY A 776 -2.43 18.55 -40.07
N ILE A 777 -1.89 18.22 -38.88
CA ILE A 777 -2.05 16.90 -38.28
C ILE A 777 -3.53 16.61 -37.97
N SER A 778 -3.93 15.34 -37.95
CA SER A 778 -5.25 14.94 -37.48
C SER A 778 -5.53 15.46 -36.07
N LYS A 779 -6.81 15.74 -35.78
CA LYS A 779 -7.23 16.24 -34.45
C LYS A 779 -6.74 15.32 -33.33
N THR A 780 -6.95 14.02 -33.46
CA THR A 780 -6.31 13.02 -32.60
C THR A 780 -5.01 12.60 -33.28
N TYR A 781 -3.94 12.39 -32.53
CA TYR A 781 -2.65 11.92 -33.05
C TYR A 781 -1.89 11.14 -31.96
N PHE A 782 -0.73 10.59 -32.28
CA PHE A 782 0.12 9.91 -31.32
C PHE A 782 1.44 10.66 -31.10
N GLU A 783 1.96 10.60 -29.88
CA GLU A 783 3.33 10.95 -29.58
C GLU A 783 4.03 9.75 -28.95
N LYS A 784 5.04 9.23 -29.66
CA LYS A 784 5.84 8.09 -29.22
C LYS A 784 7.19 8.58 -28.70
N LEU A 785 7.44 8.29 -27.42
CA LEU A 785 8.69 8.58 -26.74
C LEU A 785 9.54 7.32 -26.63
N THR A 786 10.85 7.48 -26.81
CA THR A 786 11.82 6.41 -26.57
C THR A 786 13.06 7.00 -25.91
N LEU A 787 13.46 6.39 -24.80
CA LEU A 787 14.69 6.67 -24.09
C LEU A 787 15.67 5.54 -24.34
N THR A 788 16.86 5.86 -24.84
CA THR A 788 17.85 4.87 -25.22
C THR A 788 19.19 5.07 -24.51
N ARG A 789 19.91 3.97 -24.32
CA ARG A 789 21.34 3.94 -23.98
C ARG A 789 22.05 3.12 -25.05
N GLY A 790 22.76 3.79 -25.95
CA GLY A 790 23.28 3.12 -27.15
C GLY A 790 22.13 2.53 -27.97
N SER A 791 22.10 1.20 -28.14
CA SER A 791 21.03 0.47 -28.82
C SER A 791 19.93 -0.05 -27.89
N GLU A 792 20.12 0.04 -26.58
CA GLU A 792 19.15 -0.45 -25.58
C GLU A 792 18.01 0.56 -25.42
N VAL A 793 16.76 0.09 -25.46
CA VAL A 793 15.58 0.88 -25.07
C VAL A 793 15.39 0.74 -23.56
N VAL A 794 15.59 1.85 -22.85
CA VAL A 794 15.45 1.93 -21.39
C VAL A 794 14.01 2.19 -20.99
N SER A 795 13.31 3.05 -21.74
CA SER A 795 11.90 3.36 -21.54
C SER A 795 11.23 3.68 -22.87
N ARG A 796 9.96 3.28 -23.00
CA ARG A 796 9.11 3.52 -24.17
C ARG A 796 7.73 3.90 -23.68
N ASN A 797 7.22 5.03 -24.16
CA ASN A 797 5.92 5.57 -23.75
C ASN A 797 5.17 6.13 -24.95
N VAL A 798 3.87 5.85 -25.06
CA VAL A 798 3.04 6.26 -26.21
C VAL A 798 1.82 7.00 -25.71
N TYR A 799 1.61 8.20 -26.24
CA TYR A 799 0.48 9.06 -25.90
C TYR A 799 -0.46 9.15 -27.10
N TRP A 800 -1.75 9.15 -26.86
CA TRP A 800 -2.78 9.56 -27.82
C TRP A 800 -3.24 10.95 -27.38
N LEU A 801 -2.98 11.94 -28.22
CA LEU A 801 -3.15 13.35 -27.91
C LEU A 801 -4.17 13.98 -28.85
N SER A 802 -4.68 15.13 -28.43
CA SER A 802 -5.63 15.92 -29.19
C SER A 802 -5.05 17.31 -29.47
N THR A 803 -5.27 17.84 -30.67
CA THR A 803 -4.97 19.24 -31.01
C THR A 803 -5.91 20.21 -30.31
N LYS A 804 -7.03 19.71 -29.79
CA LYS A 804 -7.96 20.43 -28.92
C LYS A 804 -7.67 20.05 -27.46
N ALA A 805 -7.28 21.01 -26.64
CA ALA A 805 -7.01 20.75 -25.22
C ALA A 805 -8.30 20.61 -24.40
N ASP A 806 -8.24 19.82 -23.32
CA ASP A 806 -9.25 19.85 -22.26
C ASP A 806 -9.26 21.24 -21.59
N GLN A 807 -10.44 21.80 -21.34
CA GLN A 807 -10.68 23.14 -20.79
C GLN A 807 -11.57 23.05 -19.54
N VAL A 808 -10.95 23.18 -18.38
CA VAL A 808 -11.64 23.21 -17.08
C VAL A 808 -12.16 24.63 -16.83
N ASP A 809 -13.40 24.73 -16.36
CA ASP A 809 -14.00 25.94 -15.82
C ASP A 809 -13.66 26.01 -14.33
N TRP A 810 -12.49 26.57 -14.00
CA TRP A 810 -12.00 26.66 -12.63
C TRP A 810 -12.96 27.42 -11.69
N PRO A 811 -13.53 28.59 -12.08
CA PRO A 811 -14.52 29.26 -11.25
C PRO A 811 -15.72 28.38 -10.89
N LYS A 812 -16.23 27.57 -11.83
CA LYS A 812 -17.31 26.62 -11.51
C LYS A 812 -16.83 25.40 -10.73
N THR A 813 -15.63 24.92 -10.99
CA THR A 813 -15.02 23.79 -10.26
C THR A 813 -14.85 24.14 -8.78
N HIS A 814 -14.52 25.39 -8.47
CA HIS A 814 -14.37 25.91 -7.10
C HIS A 814 -15.65 26.48 -6.49
N ALA A 815 -16.79 26.48 -7.21
CA ALA A 815 -17.96 27.21 -6.75
C ALA A 815 -18.59 26.57 -5.48
N PRO A 816 -18.95 27.37 -4.45
CA PRO A 816 -19.58 26.86 -3.23
C PRO A 816 -20.84 26.04 -3.53
N GLY A 817 -20.93 24.83 -2.98
CA GLY A 817 -22.06 23.94 -3.23
C GLY A 817 -21.92 23.05 -4.47
N GLN A 818 -20.82 23.13 -5.23
CA GLN A 818 -20.39 22.06 -6.15
C GLN A 818 -19.79 20.85 -5.37
N TYR A 819 -20.48 20.45 -4.29
CA TYR A 819 -20.14 19.38 -3.33
C TYR A 819 -19.14 19.78 -2.22
N THR A 820 -19.08 18.96 -1.15
CA THR A 820 -18.29 19.25 0.05
C THR A 820 -16.82 19.52 -0.30
N PRO A 821 -16.09 20.30 0.52
CA PRO A 821 -14.80 20.86 0.12
C PRO A 821 -13.71 19.89 -0.35
N SER A 822 -13.84 18.58 -0.09
CA SER A 822 -12.93 17.51 -0.53
C SER A 822 -13.38 16.74 -1.78
N ASN A 823 -14.65 16.81 -2.22
CA ASN A 823 -15.26 15.89 -3.21
C ASN A 823 -15.52 16.47 -4.61
N GLY A 824 -14.70 17.42 -5.03
CA GLY A 824 -14.82 18.05 -6.35
C GLY A 824 -14.56 17.09 -7.52
N PHE A 825 -15.08 17.44 -8.69
CA PHE A 825 -14.68 16.93 -10.00
C PHE A 825 -14.46 18.09 -10.97
N ALA A 826 -13.71 17.87 -12.05
CA ALA A 826 -13.51 18.92 -13.04
C ALA A 826 -14.83 19.30 -13.72
N VAL A 827 -15.25 20.56 -13.61
CA VAL A 827 -16.33 21.11 -14.43
C VAL A 827 -15.72 21.60 -15.74
N PHE A 828 -16.18 21.08 -16.87
CA PHE A 828 -15.66 21.46 -18.19
C PHE A 828 -16.40 22.68 -18.73
N GLN A 829 -15.68 23.51 -19.49
CA GLN A 829 -16.32 24.50 -20.35
C GLN A 829 -17.22 23.80 -21.38
N LYS A 830 -18.24 24.50 -21.90
CA LYS A 830 -19.08 23.94 -22.97
C LYS A 830 -18.20 23.56 -24.16
N ASP A 831 -18.31 22.32 -24.63
CA ASP A 831 -17.46 21.74 -25.66
C ASP A 831 -15.96 21.74 -25.32
N GLY A 832 -15.59 21.84 -24.04
CA GLY A 832 -14.22 21.94 -23.54
C GLY A 832 -13.45 20.63 -23.42
N TYR A 833 -13.89 19.57 -24.08
CA TYR A 833 -13.23 18.26 -24.03
C TYR A 833 -12.21 18.08 -25.16
N ALA A 834 -11.07 17.47 -24.85
CA ALA A 834 -10.13 16.96 -25.85
C ALA A 834 -10.85 16.02 -26.84
N ASP A 835 -10.47 16.04 -28.12
CA ASP A 835 -11.11 15.25 -29.17
C ASP A 835 -10.23 14.03 -29.50
N LEU A 836 -10.49 12.92 -28.80
CA LEU A 836 -9.85 11.61 -28.99
C LEU A 836 -10.73 10.66 -29.82
N THR A 837 -11.85 11.15 -30.36
CA THR A 837 -12.80 10.34 -31.14
C THR A 837 -12.20 9.75 -32.41
N GLY A 838 -11.10 10.34 -32.90
CA GLY A 838 -10.34 9.82 -34.04
C GLY A 838 -9.77 8.42 -33.83
N LEU A 839 -9.61 7.95 -32.58
CA LEU A 839 -9.18 6.58 -32.30
C LEU A 839 -10.17 5.53 -32.86
N HIS A 840 -11.47 5.83 -32.91
CA HIS A 840 -12.47 4.92 -33.48
C HIS A 840 -12.37 4.78 -35.01
N ALA A 841 -11.64 5.67 -35.69
CA ALA A 841 -11.36 5.56 -37.13
C ALA A 841 -10.22 4.58 -37.44
N LEU A 842 -9.51 4.07 -36.42
CA LEU A 842 -8.48 3.07 -36.61
C LEU A 842 -9.10 1.77 -37.13
N LYS A 843 -8.53 1.26 -38.21
CA LYS A 843 -8.88 -0.08 -38.72
C LYS A 843 -8.49 -1.14 -37.69
N PRO A 844 -9.13 -2.32 -37.72
CA PRO A 844 -8.63 -3.47 -36.97
C PRO A 844 -7.15 -3.75 -37.30
N ALA A 845 -6.34 -3.98 -36.27
CA ALA A 845 -4.92 -4.27 -36.44
C ALA A 845 -4.66 -5.79 -36.49
N ASP A 846 -3.83 -6.21 -37.43
CA ASP A 846 -3.39 -7.60 -37.55
C ASP A 846 -2.18 -7.86 -36.66
N ILE A 847 -2.33 -8.75 -35.69
CA ILE A 847 -1.24 -9.16 -34.79
C ILE A 847 -0.91 -10.64 -34.92
N ARG A 848 0.35 -10.97 -34.63
CA ARG A 848 0.82 -12.33 -34.37
C ARG A 848 1.29 -12.43 -32.93
N VAL A 849 0.81 -13.46 -32.24
CA VAL A 849 1.14 -13.75 -30.84
C VAL A 849 1.85 -15.10 -30.77
N SER A 850 2.98 -15.15 -30.07
CA SER A 850 3.65 -16.38 -29.66
C SER A 850 3.91 -16.35 -28.17
N ALA A 851 3.75 -17.49 -27.49
CA ALA A 851 3.98 -17.57 -26.06
C ALA A 851 4.69 -18.87 -25.67
N THR A 852 5.62 -18.77 -24.72
CA THR A 852 6.37 -19.92 -24.18
C THR A 852 6.35 -19.86 -22.67
N THR A 853 6.16 -21.01 -22.02
CA THR A 853 6.12 -21.12 -20.57
C THR A 853 7.22 -22.04 -20.07
N HIS A 854 7.99 -21.58 -19.08
CA HIS A 854 8.94 -22.42 -18.34
C HIS A 854 8.82 -22.16 -16.83
N ARG A 855 9.48 -23.00 -16.04
CA ARG A 855 9.54 -22.86 -14.58
C ARG A 855 10.85 -22.20 -14.18
N GLU A 856 10.79 -21.17 -13.33
CA GLU A 856 11.95 -20.56 -12.68
C GLU A 856 11.79 -20.68 -11.16
N GLY A 857 12.53 -21.61 -10.55
CA GLY A 857 12.39 -21.91 -9.13
C GLY A 857 10.99 -22.39 -8.78
N ARG A 858 10.25 -21.59 -8.01
CA ARG A 858 8.87 -21.90 -7.57
C ARG A 858 7.79 -21.27 -8.45
N GLU A 859 8.17 -20.41 -9.38
CA GLU A 859 7.24 -19.68 -10.24
C GLU A 859 7.21 -20.25 -11.65
N MET A 860 6.08 -20.05 -12.31
CA MET A 860 5.97 -20.19 -13.76
C MET A 860 6.24 -18.84 -14.40
N VAL A 861 6.94 -18.86 -15.53
CA VAL A 861 7.29 -17.70 -16.32
C VAL A 861 6.76 -17.91 -17.72
N THR A 862 5.85 -17.04 -18.16
CA THR A 862 5.31 -17.06 -19.51
C THR A 862 5.77 -15.81 -20.25
N SER A 863 6.58 -15.99 -21.29
CA SER A 863 6.97 -14.93 -22.21
C SER A 863 5.99 -14.87 -23.37
N VAL A 864 5.37 -13.72 -23.59
CA VAL A 864 4.40 -13.45 -24.65
C VAL A 864 4.99 -12.41 -25.59
N THR A 865 5.25 -12.79 -26.84
CA THR A 865 5.66 -11.87 -27.90
C THR A 865 4.46 -11.50 -28.75
N VAL A 866 4.15 -10.20 -28.79
CA VAL A 866 3.13 -9.63 -29.66
C VAL A 866 3.83 -8.85 -30.77
N ARG A 867 3.48 -9.13 -32.02
CA ARG A 867 3.98 -8.44 -33.21
C ARG A 867 2.83 -7.89 -34.03
N ASN A 868 2.87 -6.62 -34.39
CA ASN A 868 1.96 -6.06 -35.39
C ASN A 868 2.46 -6.48 -36.78
N VAL A 869 1.70 -7.35 -37.44
CA VAL A 869 2.01 -7.92 -38.77
C VAL A 869 1.21 -7.29 -39.89
N GLY A 870 0.38 -6.28 -39.57
CA GLY A 870 -0.39 -5.54 -40.55
C GLY A 870 0.49 -4.78 -41.54
N HIS A 871 -0.17 -4.23 -42.56
CA HIS A 871 0.45 -3.39 -43.59
C HIS A 871 -0.10 -1.95 -43.51
N GLY A 872 0.69 -0.96 -43.92
CA GLY A 872 0.32 0.45 -43.84
C GLY A 872 0.76 1.10 -42.52
N GLY A 873 -0.09 1.96 -41.94
CA GLY A 873 0.24 2.76 -40.76
C GLY A 873 -0.60 2.49 -39.50
N THR A 874 -1.54 1.55 -39.54
CA THR A 874 -2.45 1.30 -38.41
C THR A 874 -1.71 0.63 -37.23
N PRO A 875 -1.63 1.28 -36.05
CA PRO A 875 -1.06 0.67 -34.87
C PRO A 875 -2.02 -0.38 -34.29
N ALA A 876 -1.47 -1.40 -33.63
CA ALA A 876 -2.18 -2.23 -32.66
C ALA A 876 -2.19 -1.46 -31.35
N LEU A 877 -3.27 -0.70 -31.12
CA LEU A 877 -3.40 0.24 -30.00
C LEU A 877 -3.84 -0.49 -28.74
N PHE A 878 -3.13 -0.23 -27.64
CA PHE A 878 -3.50 -0.66 -26.29
C PHE A 878 -3.75 -2.18 -26.22
N THR A 879 -2.75 -2.93 -26.67
CA THR A 879 -2.81 -4.39 -26.80
C THR A 879 -2.41 -5.06 -25.49
N ARG A 880 -3.36 -5.75 -24.89
CA ARG A 880 -3.27 -6.42 -23.60
C ARG A 880 -3.10 -7.93 -23.78
N ALA A 881 -2.34 -8.56 -22.89
CA ALA A 881 -2.33 -10.00 -22.70
C ALA A 881 -2.80 -10.39 -21.29
N ASP A 882 -3.63 -11.43 -21.20
CA ASP A 882 -4.06 -12.08 -19.96
C ASP A 882 -3.80 -13.59 -20.05
N LEU A 883 -3.51 -14.23 -18.90
CA LEU A 883 -3.34 -15.68 -18.83
C LEU A 883 -4.57 -16.37 -18.23
N PHE A 884 -4.95 -17.51 -18.81
CA PHE A 884 -6.04 -18.35 -18.32
C PHE A 884 -5.56 -19.79 -18.18
N ALA A 885 -5.93 -20.48 -17.10
CA ALA A 885 -5.66 -21.90 -16.90
C ALA A 885 -6.92 -22.59 -16.38
N GLY A 886 -7.36 -23.66 -17.07
CA GLY A 886 -8.58 -24.38 -16.68
C GLY A 886 -9.85 -23.51 -16.70
N GLY A 887 -9.92 -22.54 -17.63
CA GLY A 887 -11.05 -21.63 -17.77
C GLY A 887 -11.09 -20.49 -16.75
N LYS A 888 -10.08 -20.33 -15.89
CA LYS A 888 -9.98 -19.24 -14.92
C LYS A 888 -8.78 -18.35 -15.23
N GLN A 889 -8.93 -17.05 -15.03
CA GLN A 889 -7.80 -16.12 -15.13
C GLN A 889 -6.75 -16.49 -14.08
N VAL A 890 -5.48 -16.44 -14.46
CA VAL A 890 -4.35 -16.76 -13.57
C VAL A 890 -3.99 -15.51 -12.79
N LEU A 891 -4.32 -15.50 -11.51
CA LEU A 891 -4.07 -14.42 -10.56
C LEU A 891 -3.62 -15.00 -9.21
N PRO A 892 -2.83 -14.28 -8.40
CA PRO A 892 -2.11 -13.05 -8.76
C PRO A 892 -1.01 -13.31 -9.80
N ILE A 893 -0.66 -12.27 -10.57
CA ILE A 893 0.27 -12.34 -11.70
C ILE A 893 1.09 -11.06 -11.83
N ARG A 894 2.38 -11.17 -12.16
CA ARG A 894 3.27 -10.02 -12.32
C ARG A 894 3.76 -9.93 -13.75
N TRP A 895 3.30 -8.92 -14.47
CA TRP A 895 3.75 -8.64 -15.84
C TRP A 895 4.97 -7.71 -15.84
N SER A 896 5.88 -7.89 -16.79
CA SER A 896 7.00 -6.98 -17.02
C SER A 896 6.53 -5.66 -17.64
N ASP A 897 5.54 -5.73 -18.53
CA ASP A 897 4.81 -4.63 -19.17
C ASP A 897 3.47 -5.20 -19.70
N ASN A 898 2.50 -4.36 -20.05
CA ASN A 898 1.24 -4.77 -20.70
C ASN A 898 0.61 -3.55 -21.39
N ASP A 899 -0.58 -3.70 -21.98
CA ASP A 899 -1.32 -2.60 -22.64
C ASP A 899 -0.48 -1.85 -23.71
N VAL A 900 0.28 -2.62 -24.48
CA VAL A 900 1.31 -2.09 -25.39
C VAL A 900 0.71 -1.55 -26.70
N THR A 901 1.24 -0.45 -27.22
CA THR A 901 0.89 0.04 -28.56
C THR A 901 1.99 -0.30 -29.55
N LEU A 902 1.70 -0.93 -30.69
CA LEU A 902 2.72 -1.39 -31.66
C LEU A 902 2.39 -0.95 -33.08
N TRP A 903 3.30 -0.24 -33.74
CA TRP A 903 3.15 0.06 -35.17
C TRP A 903 3.50 -1.13 -36.06
N PRO A 904 3.04 -1.16 -37.33
CA PRO A 904 3.36 -2.24 -38.27
C PRO A 904 4.86 -2.55 -38.32
N GLY A 905 5.21 -3.83 -38.14
CA GLY A 905 6.58 -4.31 -38.08
C GLY A 905 7.21 -4.31 -36.69
N GLU A 906 6.66 -3.57 -35.73
CA GLU A 906 7.11 -3.59 -34.34
C GLU A 906 6.65 -4.87 -33.62
N GLN A 907 7.45 -5.27 -32.63
CA GLN A 907 7.11 -6.34 -31.70
C GLN A 907 7.60 -6.02 -30.30
N GLN A 908 6.92 -6.56 -29.31
CA GLN A 908 7.35 -6.49 -27.91
C GLN A 908 7.12 -7.84 -27.23
N THR A 909 8.09 -8.25 -26.41
CA THR A 909 7.95 -9.43 -25.56
C THR A 909 7.69 -8.97 -24.13
N ILE A 910 6.58 -9.41 -23.56
CA ILE A 910 6.19 -9.17 -22.18
C ILE A 910 6.19 -10.48 -21.42
N THR A 911 6.60 -10.45 -20.15
CA THR A 911 6.78 -11.66 -19.34
C THR A 911 5.88 -11.62 -18.13
N ALA A 912 5.10 -12.68 -17.91
CA ALA A 912 4.29 -12.92 -16.74
C ALA A 912 4.96 -13.89 -15.77
N ARG A 913 4.96 -13.55 -14.47
CA ARG A 913 5.41 -14.43 -13.37
C ARG A 913 4.24 -14.72 -12.42
N TYR A 914 3.99 -15.99 -12.11
CA TYR A 914 2.86 -16.43 -11.30
C TYR A 914 3.12 -17.81 -10.67
N SER A 915 2.26 -18.21 -9.73
CA SER A 915 2.32 -19.53 -9.08
C SER A 915 1.95 -20.65 -10.05
N ALA A 916 2.50 -21.85 -9.86
CA ALA A 916 2.18 -23.00 -10.71
C ALA A 916 0.68 -23.29 -10.77
N THR A 917 0.15 -23.47 -11.98
CA THR A 917 -1.26 -23.76 -12.25
C THR A 917 -1.47 -25.27 -12.52
N PRO A 918 -2.65 -25.84 -12.19
CA PRO A 918 -2.94 -27.25 -12.47
C PRO A 918 -3.03 -27.58 -13.96
N ALA A 919 -3.45 -26.61 -14.77
CA ALA A 919 -3.54 -26.72 -16.22
C ALA A 919 -2.47 -25.85 -16.89
N LYS A 920 -2.09 -26.23 -18.11
CA LYS A 920 -1.23 -25.39 -18.97
C LYS A 920 -1.98 -24.08 -19.28
N PRO A 921 -1.33 -22.91 -19.15
CA PRO A 921 -1.98 -21.64 -19.39
C PRO A 921 -2.16 -21.38 -20.89
N ASP A 922 -3.25 -20.71 -21.23
CA ASP A 922 -3.49 -20.06 -22.51
C ASP A 922 -3.30 -18.55 -22.37
N VAL A 923 -2.91 -17.89 -23.46
CA VAL A 923 -2.80 -16.43 -23.54
C VAL A 923 -3.98 -15.89 -24.33
N ARG A 924 -4.76 -15.01 -23.72
CA ARG A 924 -5.76 -14.19 -24.40
C ARG A 924 -5.16 -12.82 -24.68
N VAL A 925 -5.20 -12.37 -25.93
CA VAL A 925 -4.70 -11.06 -26.36
C VAL A 925 -5.82 -10.27 -27.03
N ASN A 926 -5.99 -9.03 -26.62
CA ASN A 926 -6.96 -8.10 -27.20
C ASN A 926 -6.48 -6.65 -27.10
N GLY A 927 -7.26 -5.69 -27.59
CA GLY A 927 -6.93 -4.28 -27.47
C GLY A 927 -7.98 -3.36 -28.07
N PHE A 928 -7.69 -2.07 -28.13
CA PHE A 928 -8.65 -1.06 -28.60
C PHE A 928 -9.17 -1.38 -30.01
N ASN A 929 -8.24 -1.56 -30.96
CA ASN A 929 -8.52 -1.98 -32.33
C ASN A 929 -7.95 -3.38 -32.66
N VAL A 930 -7.66 -4.20 -31.66
CA VAL A 930 -7.18 -5.58 -31.83
C VAL A 930 -8.33 -6.55 -31.47
N PRO A 931 -8.77 -7.42 -32.40
CA PRO A 931 -9.75 -8.46 -32.09
C PRO A 931 -9.23 -9.46 -31.04
N ASP A 932 -10.13 -10.05 -30.26
CA ASP A 932 -9.76 -11.09 -29.29
C ASP A 932 -9.07 -12.29 -30.00
N GLN A 933 -7.90 -12.68 -29.50
CA GLN A 933 -7.18 -13.87 -29.95
C GLN A 933 -6.79 -14.72 -28.73
N THR A 934 -7.03 -16.03 -28.79
CA THR A 934 -6.51 -16.99 -27.80
C THR A 934 -5.41 -17.85 -28.42
N ARG A 935 -4.32 -18.06 -27.69
CA ARG A 935 -3.19 -18.92 -28.10
C ARG A 935 -2.78 -19.84 -26.96
N HIS A 936 -2.59 -21.11 -27.28
CA HIS A 936 -1.98 -22.06 -26.35
C HIS A 936 -0.50 -21.71 -26.15
N THR A 937 -0.03 -21.80 -24.91
CA THR A 937 1.41 -21.66 -24.66
C THR A 937 2.16 -22.87 -25.23
N GLY A 938 3.34 -22.60 -25.80
CA GLY A 938 4.29 -23.61 -26.30
C GLY A 938 4.83 -24.50 -25.19
#